data_AF-J3S1B7-F1
#
_entry.id   AF-J3S1B7-F1
#
_cell.length_a   1.000
_cell.length_b   1.000
_cell.length_c   1.000
_cell.angle_alpha   90.00
_cell.angle_beta   90.00
_cell.angle_gamma   90.00
#
_symmetry.space_group_name_H-M   'P 1'
#
loop_
_entity.id
_entity.type
_entity.pdbx_description
1 polymer ?
#
loop_
_entity_poly.entity_id
_entity_poly.type
_entity_poly.pdbx_seq_one_letter_code
_entity_poly.pdbx_strand_id
1 'polypeptide(L)'
;MAATARWEVVRKPSRRGATSGGGGSMGRKALGDANGGRSLASSIPLTTSETLFELGFEKTTKKQNKEQVPPPPGRQQQKKQNSGKNSKKGTAGDSGQNKQIKNRTLEDALKALDLSELQRELDKSLNLFPENPSVWVKDLAGYLNYKLQATKSEPTLSQHPHDYPYCLVNKELRSIIKSLLLKAGGVLELFFDHCIYTMLQELDKTPGESLHSYRICIQAILLDKPKVATASLSKYLELLRSHHNRPAKCLTIMWALGQAGFADLTEGLKVWLGIMLPVLGIKSLSPYAISYLDRLLMIHPNLTKGFGMIGPKDFFPLLDFAFMPNNSLSSSMQEQLRQLYPRLKVLAFGANPETSLHTYFPSFLSRTTPSCPSDMKKELLICLTECLNLDPLSFSVWRQLYIKHLPQSSLLLNHFLETWGNTTKKVRKTLQETVHSFSVTNEELAMKGPNNFQDVAACRTACKNLLLKMKASGFPWPRLILILLIFTAGFLIYDIKTHGSFQASASAHVLQSSGILSVSEQAWNKVSHFSVKGYSWLEANIPVYYSQVATMLGPNLELAWTKTNETAIYISGKCSAHLAWLSNHLLRLSEWLQTQLPDSVLYAVEYLRELLLFLMRNCFLPVVDYIAVSLDGAWKMWLAFCNGEGSWTCLKMHLTNLIQSSWTYLQDTTVAIKDWAVSTISRHQQ
;
A
#
# COMPACT_ATOMS: atom_id res chain seq x y z
N MET A 1 -6.70 73.68 33.00
CA MET A 1 -5.22 73.63 32.82
C MET A 1 -4.87 72.21 32.45
N ALA A 2 -4.11 71.85 31.43
CA ALA A 2 -3.49 72.50 30.29
C ALA A 2 -3.27 71.34 29.29
N ALA A 3 -3.75 71.46 28.06
CA ALA A 3 -2.95 71.84 26.88
C ALA A 3 -2.34 70.65 26.12
N THR A 4 -2.80 70.57 24.88
CA THR A 4 -2.42 69.78 23.71
C THR A 4 -1.01 70.07 23.15
N ALA A 5 -0.43 69.09 22.46
CA ALA A 5 0.31 69.23 21.18
C ALA A 5 0.56 67.80 20.66
N ARG A 6 0.04 67.28 19.54
CA ARG A 6 -0.09 67.77 18.15
C ARG A 6 1.26 68.14 17.54
N TRP A 7 1.73 67.29 16.62
CA TRP A 7 2.16 67.76 15.31
C TRP A 7 1.56 66.86 14.23
N GLU A 8 1.09 67.57 13.22
CA GLU A 8 0.21 67.25 12.12
C GLU A 8 1.04 67.55 10.85
N VAL A 9 0.84 66.87 9.72
CA VAL A 9 0.29 67.43 8.46
C VAL A 9 1.06 66.67 7.34
N VAL A 10 0.45 65.75 6.57
CA VAL A 10 -0.40 65.99 5.38
C VAL A 10 0.46 66.45 4.17
N ARG A 11 0.49 65.78 3.01
CA ARG A 11 -0.47 65.79 1.87
C ARG A 11 0.24 64.98 0.75
N LYS A 12 -0.41 64.29 -0.20
CA LYS A 12 -1.13 64.81 -1.39
C LYS A 12 -1.33 63.60 -2.38
N PRO A 13 -2.00 63.74 -3.55
CA PRO A 13 -3.44 63.52 -3.74
C PRO A 13 -3.79 62.44 -4.79
N SER A 14 -5.09 62.20 -4.94
CA SER A 14 -5.72 61.37 -5.98
C SER A 14 -5.57 61.94 -7.40
N ARG A 15 -5.58 61.06 -8.41
CA ARG A 15 -6.44 61.22 -9.60
C ARG A 15 -6.71 59.89 -10.31
N ARG A 16 -7.99 59.70 -10.67
CA ARG A 16 -8.57 58.64 -11.50
C ARG A 16 -8.22 58.86 -12.98
N GLY A 17 -8.23 57.77 -13.76
CA GLY A 17 -8.36 57.80 -15.22
C GLY A 17 -8.26 56.38 -15.79
N ALA A 18 -9.39 55.84 -16.22
CA ALA A 18 -9.57 54.47 -16.71
C ALA A 18 -9.02 54.27 -18.14
N THR A 19 -8.61 53.04 -18.47
CA THR A 19 -8.99 52.36 -19.72
C THR A 19 -8.61 50.88 -19.68
N SER A 20 -9.49 50.09 -20.27
CA SER A 20 -9.56 48.63 -20.38
C SER A 20 -8.45 47.98 -21.22
N GLY A 21 -8.06 46.75 -20.87
CA GLY A 21 -7.42 45.84 -21.83
C GLY A 21 -6.69 44.63 -21.22
N GLY A 22 -7.42 43.51 -21.09
CA GLY A 22 -6.92 42.15 -21.38
C GLY A 22 -5.72 41.54 -20.62
N GLY A 23 -6.03 40.59 -19.73
CA GLY A 23 -5.41 39.26 -19.70
C GLY A 23 -3.94 39.09 -19.27
N GLY A 24 -3.71 38.62 -18.04
CA GLY A 24 -2.39 38.14 -17.63
C GLY A 24 -2.40 37.46 -16.26
N SER A 25 -2.37 36.12 -16.28
CA SER A 25 -2.20 35.21 -15.15
C SER A 25 -0.97 35.57 -14.30
N MET A 26 -1.18 35.82 -13.00
CA MET A 26 -0.10 36.02 -12.02
C MET A 26 -0.16 34.93 -10.95
N GLY A 27 0.71 33.94 -11.11
CA GLY A 27 0.98 32.88 -10.14
C GLY A 27 1.73 33.42 -8.93
N ARG A 28 1.26 33.05 -7.73
CA ARG A 28 1.95 33.30 -6.46
C ARG A 28 3.13 32.35 -6.32
N LYS A 29 4.32 32.93 -6.17
CA LYS A 29 5.57 32.29 -5.78
C LYS A 29 6.03 32.98 -4.51
N ALA A 30 5.97 32.31 -3.36
CA ALA A 30 6.69 32.68 -2.15
C ALA A 30 6.51 31.61 -1.07
N LEU A 31 7.59 30.92 -0.72
CA LEU A 31 8.03 30.65 0.66
C LEU A 31 9.26 29.73 0.62
N GLY A 32 10.41 30.29 0.97
CA GLY A 32 11.65 29.52 1.12
C GLY A 32 12.89 30.40 1.08
N ASP A 33 12.99 31.40 1.95
CA ASP A 33 14.26 32.08 2.24
C ASP A 33 14.29 32.50 3.72
N ALA A 34 14.97 31.69 4.53
CA ALA A 34 15.47 32.05 5.85
C ALA A 34 16.57 31.06 6.24
N ASN A 35 17.81 31.38 5.88
CA ASN A 35 19.02 31.09 6.66
C ASN A 35 20.24 31.71 5.97
N GLY A 36 20.43 33.02 6.18
CA GLY A 36 21.65 33.73 5.85
C GLY A 36 22.64 33.60 7.00
N GLY A 37 23.60 32.67 6.88
CA GLY A 37 24.78 32.55 7.73
C GLY A 37 26.02 33.06 6.98
N ARG A 38 26.79 33.91 7.65
CA ARG A 38 27.91 34.72 7.14
C ARG A 38 29.02 33.88 6.48
N SER A 39 29.41 34.29 5.28
CA SER A 39 30.64 33.87 4.60
C SER A 39 31.86 34.48 5.27
N LEU A 40 32.81 33.64 5.68
CA LEU A 40 34.15 34.02 6.12
C LEU A 40 35.17 33.34 5.17
N ALA A 41 36.25 34.06 4.93
CA ALA A 41 37.11 33.97 3.76
C ALA A 41 37.87 32.65 3.57
N SER A 42 38.05 32.34 2.28
CA SER A 42 39.19 31.68 1.62
C SER A 42 40.32 31.13 2.49
N SER A 43 40.55 29.82 2.39
CA SER A 43 41.86 29.22 2.60
C SER A 43 42.16 28.20 1.49
N ILE A 44 43.35 28.38 0.91
CA ILE A 44 44.03 27.71 -0.20
C ILE A 44 43.89 26.16 -0.17
N PRO A 45 43.73 25.47 -1.32
CA PRO A 45 43.77 24.01 -1.33
C PRO A 45 45.21 23.52 -1.15
N LEU A 46 45.43 22.76 -0.08
CA LEU A 46 46.61 21.92 0.10
C LEU A 46 46.69 20.90 -1.04
N THR A 47 47.83 20.90 -1.72
CA THR A 47 48.24 19.93 -2.73
C THR A 47 48.23 18.51 -2.16
N THR A 48 47.36 17.66 -2.68
CA THR A 48 47.43 16.21 -2.48
C THR A 48 48.56 15.65 -3.34
N SER A 49 49.50 14.95 -2.70
CA SER A 49 50.59 14.24 -3.36
C SER A 49 50.05 13.21 -4.34
N GLU A 50 50.43 13.39 -5.60
CA GLU A 50 50.22 12.44 -6.70
C GLU A 50 50.92 11.12 -6.35
N THR A 51 50.14 10.06 -6.16
CA THR A 51 50.68 8.71 -6.02
C THR A 51 51.12 8.17 -7.38
N LEU A 52 52.29 7.52 -7.39
CA LEU A 52 53.13 7.06 -8.51
C LEU A 52 52.46 6.25 -9.65
N PHE A 53 51.14 6.03 -9.62
CA PHE A 53 50.41 5.19 -10.57
C PHE A 53 49.70 5.97 -11.68
N GLU A 54 49.60 7.30 -11.60
CA GLU A 54 48.94 8.13 -12.63
C GLU A 54 49.82 8.38 -13.87
N LEU A 55 51.13 8.12 -13.77
CA LEU A 55 52.10 8.29 -14.88
C LEU A 55 52.20 7.07 -15.83
N GLY A 56 51.47 5.98 -15.57
CA GLY A 56 51.59 4.72 -16.32
C GLY A 56 50.72 4.59 -17.57
N PHE A 57 49.69 5.43 -17.73
CA PHE A 57 48.65 5.24 -18.77
C PHE A 57 48.49 6.38 -19.78
N GLU A 58 49.29 7.45 -19.70
CA GLU A 58 49.35 8.46 -20.76
C GLU A 58 50.74 8.51 -21.41
N LYS A 59 50.97 7.67 -22.42
CA LYS A 59 51.98 7.97 -23.45
C LYS A 59 51.73 7.20 -24.75
N THR A 60 51.06 7.87 -25.69
CA THR A 60 51.41 7.77 -27.12
C THR A 60 51.04 9.07 -27.85
N THR A 61 52.06 9.91 -28.03
CA THR A 61 52.34 10.78 -29.19
C THR A 61 51.21 11.69 -29.73
N LYS A 62 51.21 12.96 -29.30
CA LYS A 62 50.83 14.09 -30.17
C LYS A 62 52.11 14.78 -30.66
N LYS A 63 52.42 14.64 -31.95
CA LYS A 63 53.41 15.47 -32.65
C LYS A 63 52.92 16.92 -32.68
N GLN A 64 53.81 17.82 -32.28
CA GLN A 64 53.68 19.27 -32.46
C GLN A 64 53.61 19.62 -33.95
N ASN A 65 52.75 20.58 -34.31
CA ASN A 65 53.18 21.65 -35.20
C ASN A 65 52.37 22.93 -34.91
N LYS A 66 53.10 24.04 -34.75
CA LYS A 66 52.62 25.43 -34.68
C LYS A 66 52.44 25.95 -36.10
N GLU A 67 51.33 26.63 -36.38
CA GLU A 67 51.37 27.96 -37.01
C GLU A 67 50.02 28.69 -36.90
N GLN A 68 50.03 29.98 -37.19
CA GLN A 68 49.36 31.07 -36.49
C GLN A 68 48.42 31.84 -37.46
N VAL A 69 47.18 32.12 -37.01
CA VAL A 69 46.27 33.28 -37.31
C VAL A 69 45.63 33.44 -38.75
N PRO A 70 44.60 34.31 -39.02
CA PRO A 70 43.15 33.97 -39.07
C PRO A 70 42.39 34.44 -40.39
N PRO A 71 41.05 34.75 -40.44
CA PRO A 71 40.04 34.29 -41.46
C PRO A 71 39.56 35.44 -42.44
N PRO A 72 38.36 35.52 -43.09
CA PRO A 72 37.19 34.65 -43.50
C PRO A 72 36.80 34.88 -45.02
N PRO A 73 35.54 34.90 -45.58
CA PRO A 73 34.20 34.35 -45.21
C PRO A 73 33.41 33.60 -46.34
N GLY A 74 32.44 32.77 -45.93
CA GLY A 74 31.06 32.71 -46.47
C GLY A 74 30.73 31.88 -47.74
N ARG A 75 29.86 30.85 -47.61
CA ARG A 75 28.47 30.82 -48.14
C ARG A 75 27.76 29.48 -47.88
N GLN A 76 26.44 29.59 -47.84
CA GLN A 76 25.41 28.67 -47.37
C GLN A 76 24.97 27.61 -48.40
N GLN A 77 24.32 26.55 -47.88
CA GLN A 77 23.16 25.80 -48.44
C GLN A 77 23.40 24.92 -49.70
N GLN A 78 22.92 23.68 -49.89
CA GLN A 78 21.60 23.04 -49.65
C GLN A 78 21.77 21.48 -49.78
N LYS A 79 21.26 20.65 -48.86
CA LYS A 79 20.04 19.79 -48.90
C LYS A 79 19.93 18.64 -49.95
N LYS A 80 19.81 17.41 -49.39
CA LYS A 80 19.08 16.16 -49.81
C LYS A 80 19.62 15.46 -51.09
N GLN A 81 19.63 14.12 -51.22
CA GLN A 81 18.64 13.10 -50.87
C GLN A 81 19.23 11.66 -50.92
N ASN A 82 18.52 10.70 -50.32
CA ASN A 82 18.87 9.29 -50.08
C ASN A 82 18.71 8.33 -51.28
N SER A 83 19.29 7.12 -51.10
CA SER A 83 19.02 5.79 -51.69
C SER A 83 19.79 5.46 -52.99
N GLY A 84 20.45 4.30 -53.17
CA GLY A 84 20.65 3.09 -52.38
C GLY A 84 21.46 2.04 -53.19
N LYS A 85 21.71 0.87 -52.57
CA LYS A 85 22.12 -0.45 -53.13
C LYS A 85 23.62 -0.83 -53.26
N ASN A 86 24.01 -1.70 -52.32
CA ASN A 86 24.69 -3.00 -52.42
C ASN A 86 26.02 -3.24 -53.19
N SER A 87 26.99 -3.70 -52.39
CA SER A 87 27.84 -4.90 -52.52
C SER A 87 28.99 -4.95 -53.55
N LYS A 88 30.23 -5.06 -53.06
CA LYS A 88 31.08 -6.27 -53.21
C LYS A 88 32.40 -6.20 -52.41
N LYS A 89 32.94 -7.40 -52.25
CA LYS A 89 33.96 -7.95 -51.34
C LYS A 89 35.41 -7.70 -51.80
N GLY A 90 36.37 -7.75 -50.87
CA GLY A 90 37.82 -7.89 -51.09
C GLY A 90 38.60 -6.84 -50.30
N THR A 91 39.65 -7.10 -49.53
CA THR A 91 40.48 -8.29 -49.30
C THR A 91 41.26 -8.05 -48.01
N ALA A 92 41.68 -9.13 -47.35
CA ALA A 92 42.50 -9.11 -46.15
C ALA A 92 43.82 -8.35 -46.37
N GLY A 93 44.17 -7.49 -45.40
CA GLY A 93 45.48 -6.89 -45.24
C GLY A 93 45.86 -7.03 -43.77
N ASP A 94 46.75 -7.97 -43.51
CA ASP A 94 47.36 -8.25 -42.21
C ASP A 94 48.13 -7.02 -41.71
N SER A 95 47.79 -6.55 -40.52
CA SER A 95 48.63 -5.63 -39.73
C SER A 95 48.24 -5.78 -38.27
N GLY A 96 49.05 -6.57 -37.56
CA GLY A 96 48.98 -6.75 -36.12
C GLY A 96 49.20 -5.43 -35.39
N GLN A 97 48.14 -4.94 -34.75
CA GLN A 97 48.19 -4.07 -33.58
C GLN A 97 46.99 -4.40 -32.70
N ASN A 98 47.24 -4.61 -31.40
CA ASN A 98 46.27 -4.93 -30.34
C ASN A 98 44.93 -4.18 -30.51
N LYS A 99 43.94 -4.82 -31.14
CA LYS A 99 42.55 -4.39 -31.05
C LYS A 99 42.00 -4.92 -29.73
N GLN A 100 41.91 -4.02 -28.75
CA GLN A 100 41.08 -4.21 -27.56
C GLN A 100 39.73 -4.80 -27.98
N ILE A 101 39.38 -5.94 -27.42
CA ILE A 101 38.10 -6.60 -27.65
C ILE A 101 37.04 -5.73 -26.99
N LYS A 102 36.46 -4.77 -27.72
CA LYS A 102 35.20 -4.14 -27.32
C LYS A 102 34.12 -5.21 -27.41
N ASN A 103 33.77 -5.79 -26.27
CA ASN A 103 32.70 -6.78 -26.21
C ASN A 103 31.38 -6.13 -26.61
N ARG A 104 30.53 -6.88 -27.32
CA ARG A 104 29.26 -6.36 -27.82
C ARG A 104 28.29 -6.12 -26.66
N THR A 105 28.32 -7.00 -25.66
CA THR A 105 27.46 -6.98 -24.46
C THR A 105 28.30 -7.13 -23.17
N LEU A 106 27.73 -6.78 -22.01
CA LEU A 106 28.39 -6.94 -20.72
C LEU A 106 28.50 -8.42 -20.32
N GLU A 107 27.50 -9.22 -20.70
CA GLU A 107 27.44 -10.66 -20.50
C GLU A 107 28.62 -11.36 -21.18
N ASP A 108 28.94 -10.97 -22.42
CA ASP A 108 30.09 -11.52 -23.13
C ASP A 108 31.41 -11.12 -22.45
N ALA A 109 31.52 -9.87 -21.98
CA ALA A 109 32.68 -9.40 -21.25
C ALA A 109 32.91 -10.14 -19.93
N LEU A 110 31.84 -10.44 -19.19
CA LEU A 110 31.90 -11.21 -17.95
C LEU A 110 32.27 -12.68 -18.20
N LYS A 111 31.82 -13.26 -19.32
CA LYS A 111 32.20 -14.63 -19.72
C LYS A 111 33.64 -14.75 -20.16
N ALA A 112 34.18 -13.71 -20.81
CA ALA A 112 35.57 -13.68 -21.29
C ALA A 112 36.59 -13.29 -20.20
N LEU A 113 36.12 -12.99 -18.98
CA LEU A 113 36.98 -12.57 -17.88
C LEU A 113 37.79 -13.74 -17.33
N ASP A 114 39.12 -13.63 -17.37
CA ASP A 114 40.01 -14.58 -16.70
C ASP A 114 40.05 -14.31 -15.19
N LEU A 115 39.41 -15.21 -14.43
CA LEU A 115 39.32 -15.13 -12.97
C LEU A 115 40.63 -15.51 -12.28
N SER A 116 41.47 -16.32 -12.92
CA SER A 116 42.78 -16.69 -12.40
C SER A 116 43.76 -15.52 -12.50
N GLU A 117 43.71 -14.77 -13.61
CA GLU A 117 44.46 -13.52 -13.79
C GLU A 117 44.00 -12.47 -12.76
N LEU A 118 42.69 -12.30 -12.57
CA LEU A 118 42.14 -11.41 -11.56
C LEU A 118 42.65 -11.76 -10.16
N GLN A 119 42.57 -13.03 -9.76
CA GLN A 119 43.01 -13.48 -8.44
C GLN A 119 44.50 -13.20 -8.24
N ARG A 120 45.34 -13.44 -9.25
CA ARG A 120 46.78 -13.16 -9.19
C ARG A 120 47.08 -11.67 -9.02
N GLU A 121 46.38 -10.79 -9.73
CA GLU A 121 46.56 -9.34 -9.57
C GLU A 121 46.10 -8.85 -8.19
N LEU A 122 45.00 -9.41 -7.65
CA LEU A 122 44.55 -9.10 -6.29
C LEU A 122 45.54 -9.60 -5.24
N ASP A 123 46.06 -10.81 -5.37
CA ASP A 123 47.06 -11.38 -4.45
C ASP A 123 48.34 -10.55 -4.47
N LYS A 124 48.75 -10.05 -5.65
CA LYS A 124 49.86 -9.11 -5.77
C LYS A 124 49.60 -7.80 -5.02
N SER A 125 48.41 -7.22 -5.16
CA SER A 125 48.01 -6.00 -4.43
C SER A 125 47.99 -6.22 -2.91
N LEU A 126 47.45 -7.36 -2.46
CA LEU A 126 47.42 -7.78 -1.07
C LEU A 126 48.83 -7.92 -0.48
N ASN A 127 49.75 -8.54 -1.23
CA ASN A 127 51.13 -8.75 -0.78
C ASN A 127 51.96 -7.47 -0.77
N LEU A 128 51.74 -6.56 -1.73
CA LEU A 128 52.48 -5.29 -1.80
C LEU A 128 51.96 -4.26 -0.79
N PHE A 129 50.67 -4.29 -0.47
CA PHE A 129 50.01 -3.29 0.36
C PHE A 129 49.16 -3.92 1.49
N PRO A 130 49.73 -4.76 2.38
CA PRO A 130 48.97 -5.52 3.38
C PRO A 130 48.22 -4.65 4.41
N GLU A 131 48.68 -3.42 4.64
CA GLU A 131 48.07 -2.48 5.61
C GLU A 131 47.17 -1.43 4.93
N ASN A 132 46.93 -1.53 3.63
CA ASN A 132 46.13 -0.55 2.90
C ASN A 132 44.97 -1.19 2.11
N PRO A 133 43.88 -1.55 2.81
CA PRO A 133 42.72 -2.18 2.17
C PRO A 133 42.05 -1.33 1.09
N SER A 134 42.27 -0.01 1.08
CA SER A 134 41.72 0.89 0.06
C SER A 134 42.32 0.60 -1.32
N VAL A 135 43.59 0.20 -1.37
CA VAL A 135 44.26 -0.14 -2.64
C VAL A 135 43.64 -1.38 -3.25
N TRP A 136 43.40 -2.43 -2.46
CA TRP A 136 42.89 -3.70 -3.00
C TRP A 136 41.53 -3.56 -3.67
N VAL A 137 40.61 -2.83 -3.03
CA VAL A 137 39.25 -2.63 -3.56
C VAL A 137 39.25 -1.70 -4.78
N LYS A 138 40.17 -0.72 -4.83
CA LYS A 138 40.36 0.14 -6.00
C LYS A 138 40.97 -0.64 -7.17
N ASP A 139 41.95 -1.51 -6.90
CA ASP A 139 42.55 -2.38 -7.91
C ASP A 139 41.53 -3.36 -8.49
N LEU A 140 40.65 -3.93 -7.64
CA LEU A 140 39.51 -4.72 -8.08
C LEU A 140 38.62 -3.93 -9.05
N ALA A 141 38.18 -2.72 -8.65
CA ALA A 141 37.32 -1.88 -9.48
C ALA A 141 38.02 -1.50 -10.79
N GLY A 142 39.28 -1.08 -10.73
CA GLY A 142 40.08 -0.69 -11.89
C GLY A 142 40.30 -1.83 -12.87
N TYR A 143 40.68 -3.02 -12.38
CA TYR A 143 40.85 -4.21 -13.21
C TYR A 143 39.54 -4.60 -13.90
N LEU A 144 38.45 -4.67 -13.15
CA LEU A 144 37.13 -4.96 -13.72
C LEU A 144 36.72 -3.90 -14.73
N ASN A 145 37.01 -2.61 -14.50
CA ASN A 145 36.66 -1.57 -15.45
C ASN A 145 37.44 -1.71 -16.76
N TYR A 146 38.72 -2.06 -16.64
CA TYR A 146 39.59 -2.29 -17.79
C TYR A 146 39.11 -3.48 -18.64
N LYS A 147 38.71 -4.59 -18.01
CA LYS A 147 38.29 -5.82 -18.73
C LYS A 147 36.83 -5.78 -19.17
N LEU A 148 35.92 -5.10 -18.44
CA LEU A 148 34.48 -5.04 -18.72
C LEU A 148 34.09 -3.88 -19.64
N GLN A 149 34.81 -3.71 -20.75
CA GLN A 149 34.50 -2.72 -21.78
C GLN A 149 33.37 -3.25 -22.69
N ALA A 150 32.15 -2.74 -22.52
CA ALA A 150 30.98 -3.12 -23.28
C ALA A 150 30.21 -1.89 -23.79
N THR A 151 29.43 -2.05 -24.87
CA THR A 151 28.62 -0.96 -25.41
C THR A 151 27.60 -0.44 -24.38
N LYS A 152 27.38 0.88 -24.38
CA LYS A 152 26.65 1.60 -23.33
C LYS A 152 25.20 1.12 -23.22
N SER A 153 24.85 0.43 -22.15
CA SER A 153 23.48 0.36 -21.64
C SER A 153 23.44 1.22 -20.38
N GLU A 154 22.86 2.43 -20.47
CA GLU A 154 22.60 3.20 -19.25
C GLU A 154 21.54 2.44 -18.43
N PRO A 155 21.85 1.95 -17.22
CA PRO A 155 20.85 1.29 -16.41
C PRO A 155 19.93 2.37 -15.85
N THR A 156 18.93 2.76 -16.65
CA THR A 156 17.71 3.32 -16.11
C THR A 156 16.92 2.17 -15.50
N LEU A 157 16.35 2.36 -14.31
CA LEU A 157 15.60 1.33 -13.57
C LEU A 157 14.60 0.56 -14.47
N SER A 158 14.03 1.21 -15.48
CA SER A 158 13.04 0.64 -16.39
C SER A 158 13.57 -0.41 -17.38
N GLN A 159 14.87 -0.43 -17.68
CA GLN A 159 15.42 -1.32 -18.73
C GLN A 159 15.95 -2.66 -18.19
N HIS A 160 16.28 -2.71 -16.90
CA HIS A 160 16.98 -3.84 -16.27
C HIS A 160 16.41 -4.19 -14.89
N PRO A 161 16.59 -5.44 -14.42
CA PRO A 161 16.20 -5.82 -13.06
C PRO A 161 17.02 -5.03 -12.02
N HIS A 162 16.54 -4.99 -10.77
CA HIS A 162 17.15 -4.17 -9.71
C HIS A 162 18.58 -4.58 -9.36
N ASP A 163 18.90 -5.86 -9.53
CA ASP A 163 20.19 -6.48 -9.23
C ASP A 163 21.15 -6.44 -10.43
N TYR A 164 20.79 -5.81 -11.56
CA TYR A 164 21.70 -5.57 -12.68
C TYR A 164 22.68 -4.42 -12.38
N PRO A 165 23.97 -4.54 -12.76
CA PRO A 165 24.60 -5.65 -13.48
C PRO A 165 25.10 -6.82 -12.61
N TYR A 166 25.06 -6.72 -11.28
CA TYR A 166 25.61 -7.74 -10.39
C TYR A 166 24.98 -9.13 -10.58
N CYS A 167 23.73 -9.20 -11.05
CA CYS A 167 23.03 -10.44 -11.38
C CYS A 167 23.76 -11.29 -12.43
N LEU A 168 24.51 -10.66 -13.34
CA LEU A 168 25.27 -11.34 -14.39
C LEU A 168 26.60 -11.94 -13.89
N VAL A 169 27.07 -11.52 -12.72
CA VAL A 169 28.33 -11.97 -12.14
C VAL A 169 28.19 -13.44 -11.73
N ASN A 170 29.09 -14.30 -12.23
CA ASN A 170 29.08 -15.73 -11.90
C ASN A 170 29.47 -16.01 -10.44
N LYS A 171 29.20 -17.22 -9.95
CA LYS A 171 29.40 -17.58 -8.53
C LYS A 171 30.85 -17.41 -8.05
N GLU A 172 31.81 -17.74 -8.90
CA GLU A 172 33.23 -17.66 -8.58
C GLU A 172 33.68 -16.20 -8.40
N LEU A 173 33.37 -15.33 -9.36
CA LEU A 173 33.67 -13.90 -9.25
C LEU A 173 32.94 -13.25 -8.07
N ARG A 174 31.68 -13.63 -7.79
CA ARG A 174 30.98 -13.17 -6.58
C ARG A 174 31.74 -13.56 -5.31
N SER A 175 32.28 -14.77 -5.25
CA SER A 175 33.07 -15.25 -4.10
C SER A 175 34.36 -14.43 -3.92
N ILE A 176 35.09 -14.17 -5.02
CA ILE A 176 36.30 -13.34 -5.02
C ILE A 176 35.99 -11.93 -4.50
N ILE A 177 34.97 -11.27 -5.07
CA ILE A 177 34.54 -9.93 -4.66
C ILE A 177 34.15 -9.93 -3.18
N LYS A 178 33.31 -10.88 -2.75
CA LYS A 178 32.83 -10.94 -1.37
C LYS A 178 33.97 -11.17 -0.37
N SER A 179 34.89 -12.08 -0.67
CA SER A 179 36.07 -12.33 0.15
C SER A 179 36.92 -11.08 0.33
N LEU A 180 37.15 -10.33 -0.77
CA LEU A 180 37.93 -9.09 -0.71
C LEU A 180 37.22 -8.00 0.09
N LEU A 181 35.92 -7.79 -0.12
CA LEU A 181 35.14 -6.78 0.60
C LEU A 181 35.05 -7.09 2.11
N LEU A 182 35.02 -8.36 2.49
CA LEU A 182 35.08 -8.77 3.89
C LEU A 182 36.41 -8.39 4.53
N LYS A 183 37.54 -8.65 3.86
CA LYS A 183 38.89 -8.25 4.32
C LYS A 183 39.03 -6.72 4.39
N ALA A 184 38.40 -5.99 3.46
CA ALA A 184 38.44 -4.54 3.39
C ALA A 184 37.32 -3.84 4.21
N GLY A 185 36.74 -4.51 5.20
CA GLY A 185 35.57 -4.05 5.92
C GLY A 185 35.65 -2.63 6.52
N GLY A 186 36.85 -2.18 6.91
CA GLY A 186 37.09 -0.87 7.52
C GLY A 186 37.13 0.31 6.54
N VAL A 187 37.18 0.07 5.23
CA VAL A 187 37.29 1.14 4.21
C VAL A 187 36.10 1.18 3.24
N LEU A 188 35.05 0.39 3.50
CA LEU A 188 33.93 0.23 2.56
C LEU A 188 33.17 1.55 2.29
N GLU A 189 33.02 2.42 3.29
CA GLU A 189 32.39 3.74 3.09
C GLU A 189 33.22 4.64 2.15
N LEU A 190 34.54 4.69 2.35
CA LEU A 190 35.46 5.45 1.49
C LEU A 190 35.51 4.87 0.08
N PHE A 191 35.44 3.54 -0.05
CA PHE A 191 35.41 2.88 -1.34
C PHE A 191 34.09 3.10 -2.08
N PHE A 192 32.97 3.10 -1.35
CA PHE A 192 31.66 3.45 -1.90
C PHE A 192 31.64 4.90 -2.43
N ASP A 193 32.16 5.83 -1.64
CA ASP A 193 32.39 7.22 -2.08
C ASP A 193 33.22 7.27 -3.35
N HIS A 194 34.38 6.59 -3.36
CA HIS A 194 35.28 6.54 -4.51
C HIS A 194 34.54 6.06 -5.77
N CYS A 195 33.77 4.97 -5.68
CA CYS A 195 32.98 4.48 -6.82
C CYS A 195 32.01 5.54 -7.36
N ILE A 196 31.30 6.27 -6.49
CA ILE A 196 30.39 7.34 -6.91
C ILE A 196 31.15 8.48 -7.57
N TYR A 197 32.16 9.04 -6.90
CA TYR A 197 32.90 10.20 -7.43
C TYR A 197 33.59 9.87 -8.75
N THR A 198 34.18 8.68 -8.87
CA THR A 198 34.80 8.25 -10.13
C THR A 198 33.76 8.08 -11.23
N MET A 199 32.61 7.45 -10.98
CA MET A 199 31.53 7.41 -11.98
C MET A 199 31.08 8.82 -12.41
N LEU A 200 31.01 9.78 -11.49
CA LEU A 200 30.64 11.16 -11.80
C LEU A 200 31.71 11.91 -12.61
N GLN A 201 32.99 11.62 -12.39
CA GLN A 201 34.10 12.18 -13.16
C GLN A 201 34.13 11.58 -14.57
N GLU A 202 33.97 10.26 -14.69
CA GLU A 202 33.98 9.56 -15.97
C GLU A 202 32.78 9.94 -16.86
N LEU A 203 31.66 10.36 -16.27
CA LEU A 203 30.53 10.92 -17.03
C LEU A 203 30.85 12.25 -17.75
N ASP A 204 31.90 12.96 -17.34
CA ASP A 204 32.36 14.18 -18.03
C ASP A 204 33.39 13.86 -19.12
N LYS A 205 34.04 12.70 -19.07
CA LYS A 205 35.00 12.23 -20.07
C LYS A 205 34.27 11.60 -21.26
N THR A 206 35.00 11.39 -22.35
CA THR A 206 34.48 10.98 -23.68
C THR A 206 33.37 9.92 -23.58
N PRO A 207 32.25 10.09 -24.30
CA PRO A 207 31.12 9.18 -24.24
C PRO A 207 31.52 7.79 -24.76
N GLY A 208 31.78 6.85 -23.85
CA GLY A 208 32.14 5.49 -24.25
C GLY A 208 32.82 4.61 -23.21
N GLU A 209 33.32 5.14 -22.09
CA GLU A 209 33.90 4.29 -21.04
C GLU A 209 32.82 3.58 -20.22
N SER A 210 33.07 2.29 -19.99
CA SER A 210 32.22 1.44 -19.16
C SER A 210 32.25 1.90 -17.70
N LEU A 211 31.08 1.91 -17.05
CA LEU A 211 30.94 2.17 -15.61
C LEU A 211 30.51 0.90 -14.85
N HIS A 212 30.52 -0.27 -15.52
CA HIS A 212 29.91 -1.49 -15.00
C HIS A 212 30.64 -2.01 -13.75
N SER A 213 31.96 -1.84 -13.66
CA SER A 213 32.77 -2.27 -12.51
C SER A 213 32.35 -1.59 -11.21
N TYR A 214 32.24 -0.27 -11.21
CA TYR A 214 31.82 0.52 -10.05
C TYR A 214 30.39 0.17 -9.64
N ARG A 215 29.51 -0.10 -10.62
CA ARG A 215 28.14 -0.56 -10.36
C ARG A 215 28.11 -1.94 -9.70
N ILE A 216 28.90 -2.88 -10.18
CA ILE A 216 29.10 -4.22 -9.58
C ILE A 216 29.60 -4.07 -8.15
N CYS A 217 30.62 -3.24 -7.91
CA CYS A 217 31.19 -3.02 -6.58
C CYS A 217 30.16 -2.40 -5.62
N ILE A 218 29.44 -1.37 -6.05
CA ILE A 218 28.37 -0.74 -5.26
C ILE A 218 27.29 -1.76 -4.87
N GLN A 219 26.80 -2.56 -5.81
CA GLN A 219 25.79 -3.58 -5.52
C GLN A 219 26.34 -4.66 -4.58
N ALA A 220 27.57 -5.11 -4.76
CA ALA A 220 28.20 -6.08 -3.88
C ALA A 220 28.35 -5.56 -2.44
N ILE A 221 28.74 -4.29 -2.26
CA ILE A 221 28.85 -3.65 -0.93
C ILE A 221 27.46 -3.57 -0.28
N LEU A 222 26.47 -3.02 -1.00
CA LEU A 222 25.18 -2.68 -0.41
C LEU A 222 24.24 -3.87 -0.24
N LEU A 223 24.52 -5.00 -0.92
CA LEU A 223 23.83 -6.27 -0.67
C LEU A 223 24.10 -6.79 0.76
N ASP A 224 25.34 -6.68 1.25
CA ASP A 224 25.73 -7.16 2.58
C ASP A 224 25.73 -6.03 3.64
N LYS A 225 26.05 -4.78 3.25
CA LYS A 225 26.15 -3.63 4.16
C LYS A 225 25.39 -2.39 3.64
N PRO A 226 24.04 -2.42 3.60
CA PRO A 226 23.22 -1.34 3.05
C PRO A 226 23.39 0.01 3.77
N LYS A 227 23.73 0.00 5.07
CA LYS A 227 23.95 1.21 5.88
C LYS A 227 25.09 2.11 5.37
N VAL A 228 26.02 1.56 4.59
CA VAL A 228 27.10 2.34 3.96
C VAL A 228 26.53 3.50 3.12
N ALA A 229 25.42 3.28 2.40
CA ALA A 229 24.80 4.32 1.58
C ALA A 229 24.13 5.43 2.40
N THR A 230 23.71 5.13 3.63
CA THR A 230 22.89 6.03 4.45
C THR A 230 23.64 6.69 5.59
N ALA A 231 24.91 6.32 5.81
CA ALA A 231 25.78 6.90 6.82
C ALA A 231 25.93 8.43 6.68
N SER A 232 25.88 8.95 5.45
CA SER A 232 26.07 10.38 5.14
C SER A 232 25.12 10.91 4.06
N LEU A 233 23.80 10.76 4.24
CA LEU A 233 22.82 11.20 3.23
C LEU A 233 22.87 12.70 2.92
N SER A 234 23.15 13.56 3.91
CA SER A 234 23.25 15.01 3.71
C SER A 234 24.35 15.38 2.70
N LYS A 235 25.53 14.77 2.84
CA LYS A 235 26.65 14.91 1.89
C LYS A 235 26.23 14.59 0.45
N TYR A 236 25.52 13.48 0.25
CA TYR A 236 25.09 13.09 -1.09
C TYR A 236 23.95 13.96 -1.63
N LEU A 237 23.07 14.46 -0.77
CA LEU A 237 22.04 15.42 -1.18
C LEU A 237 22.67 16.73 -1.67
N GLU A 238 23.71 17.22 -1.00
CA GLU A 238 24.49 18.39 -1.44
C GLU A 238 25.18 18.13 -2.78
N LEU A 239 25.83 16.97 -2.94
CA LEU A 239 26.45 16.55 -4.21
C LEU A 239 25.44 16.46 -5.35
N LEU A 240 24.23 15.96 -5.07
CA LEU A 240 23.15 15.90 -6.06
C LEU A 240 22.70 17.31 -6.45
N ARG A 241 22.51 18.21 -5.47
CA ARG A 241 22.13 19.61 -5.71
C ARG A 241 23.19 20.38 -6.50
N SER A 242 24.48 20.12 -6.29
CA SER A 242 25.55 20.72 -7.09
C SER A 242 25.53 20.29 -8.56
N HIS A 243 24.82 19.22 -8.89
CA HIS A 243 24.65 18.70 -10.24
C HIS A 243 23.21 18.78 -10.76
N HIS A 244 22.31 19.57 -10.16
CA HIS A 244 20.87 19.61 -10.48
C HIS A 244 20.55 19.81 -11.98
N ASN A 245 21.42 20.52 -12.70
CA ASN A 245 21.37 20.83 -14.12
C ASN A 245 22.05 19.78 -15.03
N ARG A 246 22.58 18.69 -14.47
CA ARG A 246 23.15 17.53 -15.18
C ARG A 246 22.40 16.24 -14.79
N PRO A 247 21.24 15.92 -15.44
CA PRO A 247 20.39 14.81 -15.03
C PRO A 247 21.10 13.45 -14.94
N ALA A 248 22.01 13.12 -15.87
CA ALA A 248 22.74 11.86 -15.85
C ALA A 248 23.58 11.66 -14.56
N LYS A 249 24.18 12.74 -14.03
CA LYS A 249 24.92 12.71 -12.76
C LYS A 249 23.99 12.49 -11.58
N CYS A 250 22.88 13.25 -11.52
CA CYS A 250 21.88 13.08 -10.47
C CYS A 250 21.30 11.67 -10.45
N LEU A 251 20.94 11.12 -11.61
CA LEU A 251 20.42 9.76 -11.75
C LEU A 251 21.46 8.72 -11.31
N THR A 252 22.75 8.95 -11.56
CA THR A 252 23.83 8.07 -11.11
C THR A 252 23.95 8.06 -9.58
N ILE A 253 23.85 9.23 -8.93
CA ILE A 253 23.84 9.35 -7.46
C ILE A 253 22.61 8.65 -6.88
N MET A 254 21.41 8.95 -7.41
CA MET A 254 20.16 8.33 -6.97
C MET A 254 20.21 6.81 -7.13
N TRP A 255 20.78 6.32 -8.23
CA TRP A 255 20.94 4.89 -8.48
C TRP A 255 21.91 4.21 -7.52
N ALA A 256 23.06 4.82 -7.26
CA ALA A 256 24.07 4.26 -6.37
C ALA A 256 23.52 4.10 -4.95
N LEU A 257 22.89 5.15 -4.42
CA LEU A 257 22.31 5.14 -3.07
C LEU A 257 21.10 4.22 -2.99
N GLY A 258 20.27 4.19 -4.04
CA GLY A 258 19.06 3.36 -4.08
C GLY A 258 19.33 1.87 -3.93
N GLN A 259 20.53 1.37 -4.28
CA GLN A 259 20.84 -0.05 -4.15
C GLN A 259 20.68 -0.58 -2.72
N ALA A 260 20.88 0.27 -1.69
CA ALA A 260 20.69 -0.12 -0.29
C ALA A 260 19.25 -0.58 0.00
N GLY A 261 18.26 0.00 -0.69
CA GLY A 261 16.86 -0.32 -0.49
C GLY A 261 16.46 -1.72 -0.93
N PHE A 262 17.20 -2.34 -1.85
CA PHE A 262 16.86 -3.67 -2.35
C PHE A 262 17.26 -4.78 -1.37
N ALA A 263 18.23 -4.53 -0.48
CA ALA A 263 18.56 -5.43 0.63
C ALA A 263 17.76 -5.10 1.90
N ASP A 264 17.48 -3.82 2.16
CA ASP A 264 16.86 -3.35 3.40
C ASP A 264 15.83 -2.24 3.14
N LEU A 265 14.55 -2.49 3.50
CA LEU A 265 13.46 -1.53 3.33
C LEU A 265 13.72 -0.21 4.07
N THR A 266 14.21 -0.27 5.30
CA THR A 266 14.43 0.89 6.15
C THR A 266 15.49 1.81 5.54
N GLU A 267 16.61 1.24 5.08
CA GLU A 267 17.64 2.02 4.38
C GLU A 267 17.14 2.55 3.03
N GLY A 268 16.33 1.77 2.31
CA GLY A 268 15.68 2.22 1.07
C GLY A 268 14.74 3.41 1.26
N LEU A 269 13.95 3.40 2.33
CA LEU A 269 13.06 4.52 2.69
C LEU A 269 13.86 5.75 3.12
N LYS A 270 14.96 5.60 3.87
CA LYS A 270 15.84 6.73 4.20
C LYS A 270 16.43 7.37 2.96
N VAL A 271 16.91 6.59 2.00
CA VAL A 271 17.41 7.10 0.72
C VAL A 271 16.30 7.82 -0.04
N TRP A 272 15.11 7.22 -0.13
CA TRP A 272 14.02 7.85 -0.87
C TRP A 272 13.58 9.17 -0.24
N LEU A 273 13.37 9.21 1.08
CA LEU A 273 12.99 10.41 1.82
C LEU A 273 14.09 11.48 1.83
N GLY A 274 15.35 11.08 1.99
CA GLY A 274 16.48 11.99 2.13
C GLY A 274 17.06 12.51 0.81
N ILE A 275 16.91 11.75 -0.28
CA ILE A 275 17.54 12.05 -1.58
C ILE A 275 16.52 12.29 -2.68
N MET A 276 15.53 11.40 -2.81
CA MET A 276 14.63 11.40 -3.98
C MET A 276 13.41 12.31 -3.80
N LEU A 277 12.80 12.32 -2.62
CA LEU A 277 11.66 13.19 -2.29
C LEU A 277 12.00 14.69 -2.43
N PRO A 278 13.16 15.20 -1.97
CA PRO A 278 13.53 16.61 -2.14
C PRO A 278 13.64 17.07 -3.60
N VAL A 279 13.85 16.15 -4.53
CA VAL A 279 13.98 16.44 -5.98
C VAL A 279 12.83 15.87 -6.79
N LEU A 280 11.76 15.39 -6.14
CA LEU A 280 10.60 14.81 -6.80
C LEU A 280 9.92 15.79 -7.76
N GLY A 281 10.03 17.09 -7.50
CA GLY A 281 9.52 18.14 -8.38
C GLY A 281 10.36 18.43 -9.63
N ILE A 282 11.53 17.80 -9.80
CA ILE A 282 12.39 18.01 -10.96
C ILE A 282 11.98 17.01 -12.05
N LYS A 283 11.42 17.52 -13.16
CA LYS A 283 10.84 16.68 -14.24
C LYS A 283 11.79 15.62 -14.82
N SER A 284 13.08 15.90 -14.87
CA SER A 284 14.09 14.95 -15.38
C SER A 284 14.46 13.84 -14.40
N LEU A 285 14.11 13.99 -13.11
CA LEU A 285 14.46 13.05 -12.03
C LEU A 285 13.24 12.34 -11.45
N SER A 286 12.06 12.97 -11.52
CA SER A 286 10.82 12.44 -10.95
C SER A 286 10.43 11.04 -11.46
N PRO A 287 10.62 10.66 -12.75
CA PRO A 287 10.29 9.31 -13.19
C PRO A 287 11.13 8.24 -12.49
N TYR A 288 12.42 8.53 -12.25
CA TYR A 288 13.30 7.63 -11.53
C TYR A 288 12.89 7.51 -10.06
N ALA A 289 12.60 8.63 -9.39
CA ALA A 289 12.22 8.64 -7.98
C ALA A 289 10.95 7.82 -7.70
N ILE A 290 9.95 7.90 -8.58
CA ILE A 290 8.69 7.16 -8.45
C ILE A 290 8.89 5.68 -8.82
N SER A 291 9.59 5.39 -9.92
CA SER A 291 9.88 4.01 -10.32
C SER A 291 10.71 3.25 -9.28
N TYR A 292 11.65 3.95 -8.63
CA TYR A 292 12.41 3.40 -7.52
C TYR A 292 11.50 3.05 -6.34
N LEU A 293 10.61 3.96 -5.94
CA LEU A 293 9.69 3.72 -4.84
C LEU A 293 8.77 2.53 -5.12
N ASP A 294 8.20 2.46 -6.32
CA ASP A 294 7.37 1.33 -6.74
C ASP A 294 8.13 0.01 -6.57
N ARG A 295 9.34 -0.06 -7.13
CA ARG A 295 10.18 -1.26 -7.05
C ARG A 295 10.60 -1.60 -5.62
N LEU A 296 10.94 -0.61 -4.80
CA LEU A 296 11.26 -0.79 -3.39
C LEU A 296 10.09 -1.44 -2.65
N LEU A 297 8.89 -0.92 -2.87
CA LEU A 297 7.68 -1.45 -2.24
C LEU A 297 7.32 -2.83 -2.82
N MET A 298 7.55 -3.11 -4.10
CA MET A 298 7.33 -4.45 -4.67
C MET A 298 8.26 -5.51 -4.07
N ILE A 299 9.55 -5.20 -3.88
CA ILE A 299 10.53 -6.13 -3.29
C ILE A 299 10.25 -6.40 -1.82
N HIS A 300 9.73 -5.39 -1.10
CA HIS A 300 9.37 -5.50 0.32
C HIS A 300 7.85 -5.47 0.51
N PRO A 301 7.14 -6.60 0.31
CA PRO A 301 5.70 -6.67 0.53
C PRO A 301 5.33 -6.44 2.00
N ASN A 302 6.18 -6.91 2.93
CA ASN A 302 6.01 -6.67 4.36
C ASN A 302 6.59 -5.31 4.76
N LEU A 303 5.71 -4.36 5.02
CA LEU A 303 6.05 -2.96 5.32
C LEU A 303 6.43 -2.70 6.78
N THR A 304 6.32 -3.69 7.67
CA THR A 304 6.53 -3.52 9.11
C THR A 304 7.89 -2.94 9.47
N LYS A 305 8.95 -3.33 8.75
CA LYS A 305 10.32 -2.80 8.95
C LYS A 305 10.44 -1.30 8.59
N GLY A 306 9.52 -0.76 7.81
CA GLY A 306 9.47 0.65 7.44
C GLY A 306 8.59 1.51 8.36
N PHE A 307 7.93 0.92 9.36
CA PHE A 307 7.05 1.67 10.26
C PHE A 307 7.84 2.69 11.08
N GLY A 308 7.26 3.89 11.22
CA GLY A 308 7.90 5.03 11.88
C GLY A 308 8.92 5.79 11.03
N MET A 309 9.20 5.34 9.78
CA MET A 309 10.12 6.06 8.88
C MET A 309 9.48 7.26 8.20
N ILE A 310 8.18 7.22 7.93
CA ILE A 310 7.44 8.32 7.29
C ILE A 310 6.65 9.08 8.36
N GLY A 311 7.23 10.15 8.90
CA GLY A 311 6.53 11.01 9.84
C GLY A 311 5.55 11.99 9.16
N PRO A 312 4.76 12.77 9.92
CA PRO A 312 3.87 13.79 9.37
C PRO A 312 4.58 14.77 8.42
N LYS A 313 5.80 15.20 8.79
CA LYS A 313 6.61 16.14 8.01
C LYS A 313 6.90 15.66 6.59
N ASP A 314 7.04 14.34 6.40
CA ASP A 314 7.37 13.72 5.13
C ASP A 314 6.11 13.24 4.40
N PHE A 315 5.10 12.80 5.15
CA PHE A 315 3.84 12.28 4.62
C PHE A 315 3.01 13.35 3.88
N PHE A 316 2.89 14.56 4.44
CA PHE A 316 2.03 15.58 3.86
C PHE A 316 2.52 16.14 2.51
N PRO A 317 3.83 16.37 2.28
CA PRO A 317 4.35 16.64 0.95
C PRO A 317 3.95 15.56 -0.08
N LEU A 318 3.94 14.28 0.32
CA LEU A 318 3.54 13.17 -0.57
C LEU A 318 2.06 13.22 -0.92
N LEU A 319 1.21 13.49 0.07
CA LEU A 319 -0.21 13.72 -0.14
C LEU A 319 -0.43 14.89 -1.12
N ASP A 320 0.28 15.99 -0.91
CA ASP A 320 0.17 17.19 -1.76
C ASP A 320 0.63 16.85 -3.20
N PHE A 321 1.73 16.11 -3.40
CA PHE A 321 2.15 15.65 -4.74
C PHE A 321 1.15 14.68 -5.39
N ALA A 322 0.52 13.79 -4.63
CA ALA A 322 -0.40 12.79 -5.16
C ALA A 322 -1.77 13.39 -5.57
N PHE A 323 -2.25 14.42 -4.86
CA PHE A 323 -3.64 14.88 -5.01
C PHE A 323 -3.80 16.36 -5.41
N MET A 324 -2.82 17.24 -5.18
CA MET A 324 -2.95 18.63 -5.61
C MET A 324 -2.71 18.78 -7.12
N PRO A 325 -3.62 19.43 -7.87
CA PRO A 325 -3.42 19.72 -9.28
C PRO A 325 -2.32 20.77 -9.47
N ASN A 326 -1.78 20.84 -10.70
CA ASN A 326 -0.79 21.85 -11.11
C ASN A 326 0.49 21.87 -10.25
N ASN A 327 0.84 20.73 -9.63
CA ASN A 327 2.15 20.58 -9.03
C ASN A 327 3.22 20.31 -10.11
N SER A 328 4.47 20.13 -9.70
CA SER A 328 5.59 19.98 -10.62
C SER A 328 5.70 18.62 -11.31
N LEU A 329 4.91 17.63 -10.90
CA LEU A 329 4.79 16.32 -11.56
C LEU A 329 3.93 16.41 -12.82
N SER A 330 4.23 15.56 -13.80
CA SER A 330 3.31 15.33 -14.91
C SER A 330 2.12 14.50 -14.45
N SER A 331 0.98 14.59 -15.15
CA SER A 331 -0.25 13.86 -14.78
C SER A 331 -0.03 12.35 -14.69
N SER A 332 0.79 11.77 -15.57
CA SER A 332 1.15 10.34 -15.53
C SER A 332 1.95 9.97 -14.27
N MET A 333 2.92 10.80 -13.87
CA MET A 333 3.72 10.55 -12.67
C MET A 333 2.89 10.74 -11.40
N GLN A 334 1.99 11.73 -11.39
CA GLN A 334 1.07 11.93 -10.28
C GLN A 334 0.14 10.73 -10.09
N GLU A 335 -0.38 10.14 -11.18
CA GLU A 335 -1.21 8.94 -11.10
C GLU A 335 -0.43 7.73 -10.57
N GLN A 336 0.81 7.53 -11.01
CA GLN A 336 1.67 6.47 -10.46
C GLN A 336 1.92 6.67 -8.96
N LEU A 337 2.20 7.89 -8.51
CA LEU A 337 2.37 8.17 -7.09
C LEU A 337 1.07 7.91 -6.31
N ARG A 338 -0.10 8.21 -6.89
CA ARG A 338 -1.40 7.95 -6.28
C ARG A 338 -1.67 6.44 -6.13
N GLN A 339 -1.20 5.61 -7.05
CA GLN A 339 -1.28 4.15 -6.91
C GLN A 339 -0.40 3.62 -5.77
N LEU A 340 0.74 4.26 -5.51
CA LEU A 340 1.63 3.90 -4.39
C LEU A 340 1.17 4.47 -3.04
N TYR A 341 0.40 5.55 -3.06
CA TYR A 341 -0.02 6.28 -1.86
C TYR A 341 -0.66 5.42 -0.76
N PRO A 342 -1.55 4.43 -1.03
CA PRO A 342 -2.11 3.58 0.03
C PRO A 342 -1.03 2.85 0.85
N ARG A 343 0.05 2.39 0.19
CA ARG A 343 1.17 1.74 0.87
C ARG A 343 2.03 2.73 1.66
N LEU A 344 2.20 3.95 1.14
CA LEU A 344 2.87 5.05 1.86
C LEU A 344 2.08 5.47 3.10
N LYS A 345 0.75 5.48 3.03
CA LYS A 345 -0.13 5.75 4.18
C LYS A 345 0.02 4.69 5.27
N VAL A 346 0.07 3.41 4.92
CA VAL A 346 0.35 2.32 5.87
C VAL A 346 1.71 2.50 6.55
N LEU A 347 2.76 2.84 5.80
CA LEU A 347 4.09 3.13 6.35
C LEU A 347 4.07 4.34 7.31
N ALA A 348 3.31 5.38 6.97
CA ALA A 348 3.22 6.59 7.78
C ALA A 348 2.44 6.36 9.08
N PHE A 349 1.33 5.61 9.02
CA PHE A 349 0.52 5.31 10.21
C PHE A 349 1.22 4.32 11.14
N GLY A 350 2.07 3.46 10.58
CA GLY A 350 2.97 2.61 11.34
C GLY A 350 2.27 1.52 12.14
N ALA A 351 2.93 1.06 13.21
CA ALA A 351 2.47 -0.07 14.02
C ALA A 351 1.28 0.27 14.93
N ASN A 352 1.25 1.51 15.45
CA ASN A 352 0.35 1.92 16.52
C ASN A 352 -0.49 3.15 16.10
N PRO A 353 -1.37 3.05 15.09
CA PRO A 353 -2.21 4.17 14.66
C PRO A 353 -3.15 4.67 15.79
N GLU A 354 -3.59 3.81 16.68
CA GLU A 354 -4.48 4.14 17.80
C GLU A 354 -3.88 5.09 18.85
N THR A 355 -2.56 5.31 18.82
CA THR A 355 -1.86 6.24 19.73
C THR A 355 -1.11 7.36 19.01
N SER A 356 -1.13 7.40 17.67
CA SER A 356 -0.30 8.33 16.90
C SER A 356 -1.08 9.20 15.92
N LEU A 357 -2.28 8.79 15.49
CA LEU A 357 -3.01 9.51 14.44
C LEU A 357 -3.49 10.91 14.85
N HIS A 358 -3.65 11.18 16.14
CA HIS A 358 -3.93 12.54 16.62
C HIS A 358 -2.83 13.54 16.22
N THR A 359 -1.61 13.09 15.94
CA THR A 359 -0.49 13.94 15.46
C THR A 359 -0.62 14.34 13.98
N TYR A 360 -1.32 13.53 13.18
CA TYR A 360 -1.60 13.80 11.76
C TYR A 360 -2.87 14.63 11.59
N PHE A 361 -3.83 14.49 12.51
CA PHE A 361 -5.14 15.15 12.47
C PHE A 361 -5.09 16.68 12.18
N PRO A 362 -4.24 17.49 12.83
CA PRO A 362 -4.18 18.93 12.57
C PRO A 362 -3.88 19.27 11.11
N SER A 363 -2.92 18.56 10.52
CA SER A 363 -2.44 18.79 9.16
C SER A 363 -3.40 18.27 8.09
N PHE A 364 -4.17 17.21 8.38
CA PHE A 364 -5.31 16.81 7.54
C PHE A 364 -6.43 17.86 7.61
N LEU A 365 -6.78 18.31 8.80
CA LEU A 365 -7.86 19.28 9.00
C LEU A 365 -7.54 20.60 8.31
N SER A 366 -6.32 21.12 8.48
CA SER A 366 -5.89 22.39 7.88
C SER A 366 -5.95 22.35 6.34
N ARG A 367 -5.72 21.19 5.73
CA ARG A 367 -5.76 20.96 4.28
C ARG A 367 -7.16 20.76 3.70
N THR A 368 -8.14 20.45 4.55
CA THR A 368 -9.53 20.16 4.11
C THR A 368 -10.30 21.44 3.82
N THR A 369 -9.80 22.26 2.90
CA THR A 369 -10.40 23.54 2.56
C THR A 369 -11.58 23.36 1.59
N PRO A 370 -12.55 24.29 1.56
CA PRO A 370 -13.65 24.25 0.60
C PRO A 370 -13.20 24.27 -0.87
N SER A 371 -12.02 24.84 -1.16
CA SER A 371 -11.43 24.93 -2.48
C SER A 371 -10.57 23.73 -2.87
N CYS A 372 -10.44 22.72 -2.01
CA CYS A 372 -9.57 21.58 -2.32
C CYS A 372 -10.19 20.71 -3.42
N PRO A 373 -9.37 20.08 -4.29
CA PRO A 373 -9.85 19.18 -5.34
C PRO A 373 -10.72 18.04 -4.78
N SER A 374 -11.68 17.56 -5.57
CA SER A 374 -12.63 16.53 -5.11
C SER A 374 -11.95 15.26 -4.57
N ASP A 375 -10.96 14.73 -5.29
CA ASP A 375 -10.24 13.52 -4.87
C ASP A 375 -9.43 13.74 -3.60
N MET A 376 -8.78 14.90 -3.47
CA MET A 376 -8.07 15.28 -2.25
C MET A 376 -9.04 15.43 -1.08
N LYS A 377 -10.17 16.10 -1.29
CA LYS A 377 -11.21 16.29 -0.26
C LYS A 377 -11.68 14.96 0.29
N LYS A 378 -11.97 14.02 -0.61
CA LYS A 378 -12.41 12.68 -0.26
C LYS A 378 -11.36 11.95 0.57
N GLU A 379 -10.10 11.95 0.12
CA GLU A 379 -9.01 11.29 0.85
C GLU A 379 -8.75 11.92 2.23
N LEU A 380 -8.77 13.26 2.33
CA LEU A 380 -8.61 13.99 3.58
C LEU A 380 -9.73 13.66 4.58
N LEU A 381 -10.98 13.63 4.13
CA LEU A 381 -12.13 13.30 4.99
C LEU A 381 -12.09 11.84 5.46
N ILE A 382 -11.65 10.91 4.59
CA ILE A 382 -11.40 9.51 4.96
C ILE A 382 -10.33 9.45 6.05
N CYS A 383 -9.18 10.12 5.86
CA CYS A 383 -8.09 10.14 6.85
C CYS A 383 -8.52 10.77 8.18
N LEU A 384 -9.26 11.89 8.16
CA LEU A 384 -9.79 12.52 9.37
C LEU A 384 -10.74 11.59 10.13
N THR A 385 -11.61 10.90 9.40
CA THR A 385 -12.54 9.92 9.97
C THR A 385 -11.78 8.73 10.58
N GLU A 386 -10.73 8.25 9.90
CA GLU A 386 -9.86 7.18 10.40
C GLU A 386 -9.12 7.59 11.67
N CYS A 387 -8.58 8.81 11.73
CA CYS A 387 -7.98 9.37 12.95
C CYS A 387 -8.97 9.36 14.12
N LEU A 388 -10.22 9.78 13.91
CA LEU A 388 -11.27 9.79 14.94
C LEU A 388 -11.76 8.38 15.32
N ASN A 389 -11.73 7.44 14.38
CA ASN A 389 -12.15 6.05 14.63
C ASN A 389 -11.12 5.28 15.46
N LEU A 390 -9.83 5.46 15.16
CA LEU A 390 -8.74 4.67 15.74
C LEU A 390 -8.13 5.32 16.99
N ASP A 391 -7.90 6.63 16.97
CA ASP A 391 -7.22 7.35 18.05
C ASP A 391 -8.19 8.30 18.79
N PRO A 392 -8.60 7.97 20.03
CA PRO A 392 -9.51 8.80 20.83
C PRO A 392 -9.01 10.23 21.09
N LEU A 393 -7.68 10.47 21.10
CA LEU A 393 -7.11 11.79 21.31
C LEU A 393 -7.42 12.74 20.14
N SER A 394 -7.69 12.21 18.94
CA SER A 394 -8.06 12.98 17.76
C SER A 394 -9.30 13.85 18.00
N PHE A 395 -10.27 13.39 18.79
CA PHE A 395 -11.45 14.19 19.16
C PHE A 395 -11.07 15.39 20.04
N SER A 396 -10.13 15.21 20.97
CA SER A 396 -9.63 16.30 21.81
C SER A 396 -8.87 17.33 21.00
N VAL A 397 -8.01 16.89 20.08
CA VAL A 397 -7.30 17.76 19.14
C VAL A 397 -8.30 18.52 18.26
N TRP A 398 -9.33 17.85 17.73
CA TRP A 398 -10.36 18.51 16.93
C TRP A 398 -11.07 19.61 17.72
N ARG A 399 -11.43 19.35 18.98
CA ARG A 399 -12.07 20.36 19.85
C ARG A 399 -11.20 21.59 20.05
N GLN A 400 -9.90 21.42 20.25
CA GLN A 400 -8.95 22.53 20.40
C GLN A 400 -8.78 23.34 19.10
N LEU A 401 -8.89 22.68 17.95
CA LEU A 401 -8.71 23.30 16.63
C LEU A 401 -9.98 23.89 16.04
N TYR A 402 -11.15 23.56 16.60
CA TYR A 402 -12.46 23.87 16.03
C TYR A 402 -12.64 25.34 15.65
N ILE A 403 -12.39 26.26 16.58
CA ILE A 403 -12.57 27.71 16.37
C ILE A 403 -11.64 28.24 15.25
N LYS A 404 -10.43 27.68 15.12
CA LYS A 404 -9.45 28.07 14.10
C LYS A 404 -9.76 27.48 12.72
N HIS A 405 -10.55 26.41 12.66
CA HIS A 405 -10.80 25.63 11.45
C HIS A 405 -12.30 25.38 11.24
N LEU A 406 -13.13 26.42 11.38
CA LEU A 406 -14.59 26.32 11.20
C LEU A 406 -14.98 25.84 9.79
N PRO A 407 -14.46 26.40 8.68
CA PRO A 407 -14.82 25.92 7.33
C PRO A 407 -14.52 24.42 7.14
N GLN A 408 -13.35 23.98 7.62
CA GLN A 408 -12.91 22.59 7.49
C GLN A 408 -13.69 21.65 8.40
N SER A 409 -14.02 22.11 9.62
CA SER A 409 -14.86 21.36 10.56
C SER A 409 -16.28 21.19 10.03
N SER A 410 -16.84 22.21 9.37
CA SER A 410 -18.13 22.12 8.68
C SER A 410 -18.14 21.00 7.64
N LEU A 411 -17.07 20.87 6.85
CA LEU A 411 -16.94 19.80 5.86
C LEU A 411 -16.88 18.42 6.51
N LEU A 412 -16.12 18.26 7.59
CA LEU A 412 -16.03 17.00 8.33
C LEU A 412 -17.37 16.62 8.99
N LEU A 413 -18.08 17.58 9.57
CA LEU A 413 -19.41 17.35 10.16
C LEU A 413 -20.43 16.92 9.09
N ASN A 414 -20.42 17.56 7.92
CA ASN A 414 -21.27 17.16 6.80
C ASN A 414 -20.88 15.78 6.25
N HIS A 415 -19.60 15.43 6.23
CA HIS A 415 -19.16 14.09 5.86
C HIS A 415 -19.72 13.02 6.82
N PHE A 416 -19.74 13.29 8.14
CA PHE A 416 -20.39 12.39 9.10
C PHE A 416 -21.92 12.32 8.94
N LEU A 417 -22.57 13.38 8.47
CA LEU A 417 -24.00 13.34 8.12
C LEU A 417 -24.27 12.39 6.96
N GLU A 418 -23.49 12.50 5.90
CA GLU A 418 -23.61 11.67 4.70
C GLU A 418 -23.27 10.21 4.99
N THR A 419 -22.24 9.96 5.80
CA THR A 419 -21.71 8.61 6.10
C THR A 419 -22.24 8.01 7.42
N TRP A 420 -23.25 8.63 8.04
CA TRP A 420 -23.76 8.27 9.36
C TRP A 420 -24.03 6.76 9.54
N GLY A 421 -24.58 6.12 8.51
CA GLY A 421 -24.89 4.69 8.49
C GLY A 421 -23.66 3.80 8.73
N ASN A 422 -22.49 4.23 8.28
CA ASN A 422 -21.23 3.47 8.34
C ASN A 422 -20.40 3.79 9.59
N THR A 423 -20.77 4.82 10.37
CA THR A 423 -20.05 5.20 11.59
C THR A 423 -20.26 4.20 12.72
N THR A 424 -19.20 3.79 13.42
CA THR A 424 -19.29 2.83 14.54
C THR A 424 -20.03 3.42 15.75
N LYS A 425 -20.67 2.57 16.57
CA LYS A 425 -21.40 3.03 17.78
C LYS A 425 -20.49 3.81 18.75
N LYS A 426 -19.24 3.37 18.94
CA LYS A 426 -18.25 4.05 19.80
C LYS A 426 -18.03 5.48 19.34
N VAL A 427 -17.76 5.66 18.05
CA VAL A 427 -17.49 6.96 17.43
C VAL A 427 -18.73 7.84 17.45
N ARG A 428 -19.92 7.29 17.20
CA ARG A 428 -21.18 8.03 17.33
C ARG A 428 -21.37 8.64 18.72
N LYS A 429 -21.03 7.91 19.79
CA LYS A 429 -21.11 8.41 21.17
C LYS A 429 -20.15 9.59 21.40
N THR A 430 -18.87 9.42 21.09
CA THR A 430 -17.86 10.49 21.27
C THR A 430 -18.14 11.70 20.36
N LEU A 431 -18.64 11.45 19.15
CA LEU A 431 -19.07 12.49 18.22
C LEU A 431 -20.28 13.26 18.76
N GLN A 432 -21.24 12.61 19.41
CA GLN A 432 -22.37 13.30 20.05
C GLN A 432 -21.90 14.29 21.12
N GLU A 433 -20.99 13.87 22.01
CA GLU A 433 -20.39 14.75 23.03
C GLU A 433 -19.65 15.93 22.39
N THR A 434 -18.90 15.66 21.32
CA THR A 434 -18.15 16.68 20.58
C THR A 434 -19.07 17.67 19.86
N VAL A 435 -20.14 17.18 19.23
CA VAL A 435 -21.14 18.02 18.54
C VAL A 435 -21.89 18.89 19.54
N HIS A 436 -22.24 18.38 20.72
CA HIS A 436 -22.81 19.20 21.79
C HIS A 436 -21.86 20.32 22.23
N SER A 437 -20.58 20.01 22.43
CA SER A 437 -19.57 21.03 22.72
C SER A 437 -19.50 22.09 21.62
N PHE A 438 -19.51 21.68 20.35
CA PHE A 438 -19.49 22.60 19.21
C PHE A 438 -20.75 23.44 19.12
N SER A 439 -21.92 22.90 19.43
CA SER A 439 -23.17 23.66 19.47
C SER A 439 -23.09 24.83 20.47
N VAL A 440 -22.58 24.58 21.68
CA VAL A 440 -22.38 25.63 22.69
C VAL A 440 -21.38 26.68 22.20
N THR A 441 -20.23 26.25 21.66
CA THR A 441 -19.23 27.17 21.11
C THR A 441 -19.79 28.00 19.94
N ASN A 442 -20.62 27.42 19.07
CA ASN A 442 -21.24 28.13 17.96
C ASN A 442 -22.23 29.20 18.42
N GLU A 443 -22.97 28.95 19.50
CA GLU A 443 -23.87 29.93 20.09
C GLU A 443 -23.11 31.10 20.69
N GLU A 444 -22.02 30.82 21.42
CA GLU A 444 -21.13 31.85 21.95
C GLU A 444 -20.48 32.70 20.83
N LEU A 445 -20.00 32.06 19.77
CA LEU A 445 -19.42 32.76 18.61
C LEU A 445 -20.45 33.60 17.86
N ALA A 446 -21.69 33.13 17.73
CA ALA A 446 -22.76 33.88 17.08
C ALA A 446 -23.14 35.16 17.83
N MET A 447 -22.93 35.21 19.16
CA MET A 447 -23.17 36.42 19.96
C MET A 447 -22.05 37.47 19.84
N LYS A 448 -20.83 37.07 19.45
CA LYS A 448 -19.62 37.93 19.46
C LYS A 448 -19.41 38.79 18.19
N GLY A 449 -20.37 38.81 17.24
CA GLY A 449 -20.36 39.73 16.09
C GLY A 449 -20.01 39.08 14.73
N PRO A 450 -19.85 39.89 13.65
CA PRO A 450 -19.93 39.42 12.25
C PRO A 450 -18.70 38.68 11.69
N ASN A 451 -17.58 38.59 12.42
CA ASN A 451 -16.42 37.82 11.93
C ASN A 451 -16.77 36.32 11.89
N ASN A 452 -16.58 35.67 10.74
CA ASN A 452 -16.86 34.25 10.49
C ASN A 452 -18.35 33.85 10.60
N PHE A 453 -19.30 34.78 10.49
CA PHE A 453 -20.73 34.49 10.63
C PHE A 453 -21.22 33.34 9.72
N GLN A 454 -20.79 33.33 8.46
CA GLN A 454 -21.15 32.29 7.49
C GLN A 454 -20.61 30.91 7.88
N ASP A 455 -19.37 30.83 8.34
CA ASP A 455 -18.71 29.57 8.72
C ASP A 455 -19.30 29.01 10.03
N VAL A 456 -19.60 29.89 10.99
CA VAL A 456 -20.32 29.53 12.23
C VAL A 456 -21.72 29.04 11.90
N ALA A 457 -22.45 29.71 11.00
CA ALA A 457 -23.79 29.29 10.58
C ALA A 457 -23.78 27.92 9.89
N ALA A 458 -22.77 27.66 9.03
CA ALA A 458 -22.61 26.36 8.38
C ALA A 458 -22.36 25.24 9.40
N CYS A 459 -21.45 25.45 10.36
CA CYS A 459 -21.19 24.48 11.42
C CYS A 459 -22.40 24.26 12.33
N ARG A 460 -23.12 25.33 12.69
CA ARG A 460 -24.34 25.25 13.51
C ARG A 460 -25.40 24.40 12.82
N THR A 461 -25.58 24.59 11.52
CA THR A 461 -26.51 23.80 10.71
C THR A 461 -26.11 22.33 10.67
N ALA A 462 -24.83 22.04 10.42
CA ALA A 462 -24.31 20.66 10.41
C ALA A 462 -24.48 19.97 11.79
N CYS A 463 -24.15 20.66 12.88
CA CYS A 463 -24.33 20.15 14.24
C CYS A 463 -25.80 19.84 14.55
N LYS A 464 -26.72 20.76 14.21
CA LYS A 464 -28.17 20.57 14.40
C LYS A 464 -28.67 19.34 13.67
N ASN A 465 -28.29 19.18 12.41
CA ASN A 465 -28.68 18.04 11.59
C ASN A 465 -28.11 16.72 12.16
N LEU A 466 -26.87 16.73 12.69
CA LEU A 466 -26.26 15.54 13.28
C LEU A 466 -27.02 15.10 14.54
N LEU A 467 -27.33 16.06 15.42
CA LEU A 467 -28.09 15.79 16.63
C LEU A 467 -29.51 15.28 16.32
N LEU A 468 -30.18 15.81 15.29
CA LEU A 468 -31.46 15.29 14.82
C LEU A 468 -31.33 13.85 14.29
N LYS A 469 -30.28 13.57 13.51
CA LYS A 469 -30.01 12.24 12.97
C LYS A 469 -29.69 11.21 14.07
N MET A 470 -28.98 11.64 15.13
CA MET A 470 -28.71 10.82 16.32
C MET A 470 -29.97 10.48 17.11
N LYS A 471 -30.90 11.44 17.25
CA LYS A 471 -32.19 11.24 17.92
C LYS A 471 -33.14 10.35 17.11
N ALA A 472 -33.01 10.33 15.79
CA ALA A 472 -33.83 9.52 14.89
C ALA A 472 -33.52 8.01 14.93
N SER A 473 -33.07 7.45 16.06
CA SER A 473 -32.96 5.98 16.21
C SER A 473 -34.34 5.39 15.90
N GLY A 474 -34.41 4.57 14.84
CA GLY A 474 -35.65 4.23 14.14
C GLY A 474 -36.82 3.96 15.08
N PHE A 475 -37.83 4.81 15.00
CA PHE A 475 -39.12 4.56 15.65
C PHE A 475 -39.60 3.16 15.20
N PRO A 476 -40.05 2.29 16.12
CA PRO A 476 -40.25 0.86 15.84
C PRO A 476 -41.55 0.59 15.04
N TRP A 477 -41.74 1.32 13.95
CA TRP A 477 -42.83 1.17 12.98
C TRP A 477 -43.15 -0.29 12.65
N PRO A 478 -42.20 -1.17 12.30
CA PRO A 478 -42.54 -2.56 11.98
C PRO A 478 -43.13 -3.33 13.16
N ARG A 479 -42.70 -3.03 14.40
CA ARG A 479 -43.25 -3.67 15.61
C ARG A 479 -44.64 -3.14 15.93
N LEU A 480 -44.88 -1.83 15.77
CA LEU A 480 -46.20 -1.23 15.98
C LEU A 480 -47.21 -1.70 14.93
N ILE A 481 -46.81 -1.79 13.67
CA ILE A 481 -47.65 -2.34 12.59
C ILE A 481 -47.99 -3.80 12.85
N LEU A 482 -47.02 -4.61 13.31
CA LEU A 482 -47.26 -6.01 13.68
C LEU A 482 -48.25 -6.13 14.84
N ILE A 483 -48.09 -5.33 15.90
CA ILE A 483 -49.01 -5.31 17.04
C ILE A 483 -50.42 -4.93 16.57
N LEU A 484 -50.55 -3.89 15.74
CA LEU A 484 -51.83 -3.46 15.18
C LEU A 484 -52.50 -4.60 14.40
N LEU A 485 -51.76 -5.31 13.54
CA LEU A 485 -52.28 -6.44 12.77
C LEU A 485 -52.74 -7.60 13.66
N ILE A 486 -52.01 -7.91 14.73
CA ILE A 486 -52.41 -8.97 15.68
C ILE A 486 -53.71 -8.57 16.39
N PHE A 487 -53.84 -7.31 16.80
CA PHE A 487 -55.05 -6.81 17.46
C PHE A 487 -56.26 -6.81 16.51
N THR A 488 -56.10 -6.38 15.26
CA THR A 488 -57.21 -6.39 14.29
C THR A 488 -57.63 -7.81 13.93
N ALA A 489 -56.67 -8.72 13.72
CA ALA A 489 -56.97 -10.13 13.48
C ALA A 489 -57.66 -10.78 14.69
N GLY A 490 -57.18 -10.52 15.90
CA GLY A 490 -57.79 -11.01 17.14
C GLY A 490 -59.22 -10.49 17.34
N PHE A 491 -59.46 -9.21 17.04
CA PHE A 491 -60.79 -8.60 17.08
C PHE A 491 -61.76 -9.26 16.09
N LEU A 492 -61.31 -9.46 14.84
CA LEU A 492 -62.12 -10.13 13.81
C LEU A 492 -62.45 -11.58 14.19
N ILE A 493 -61.47 -12.34 14.71
CA ILE A 493 -61.69 -13.72 15.16
C ILE A 493 -62.68 -13.78 16.32
N TYR A 494 -62.56 -12.86 17.29
CA TYR A 494 -63.50 -12.77 18.40
C TYR A 494 -64.91 -12.46 17.93
N ASP A 495 -65.08 -11.45 17.06
CA ASP A 495 -66.38 -11.01 16.53
C ASP A 495 -67.07 -12.09 15.68
N ILE A 496 -66.32 -12.83 14.88
CA ILE A 496 -66.82 -13.99 14.11
C ILE A 496 -67.24 -15.12 15.05
N LYS A 497 -66.45 -15.39 16.10
CA LYS A 497 -66.75 -16.45 17.06
C LYS A 497 -68.00 -16.12 17.90
N THR A 498 -68.23 -14.85 18.25
CA THR A 498 -69.41 -14.44 19.02
C THR A 498 -70.69 -14.45 18.18
N HIS A 499 -70.62 -14.14 16.89
CA HIS A 499 -71.78 -14.07 16.00
C HIS A 499 -72.01 -15.36 15.17
N GLY A 500 -71.15 -16.36 15.32
CA GLY A 500 -71.29 -17.70 14.74
C GLY A 500 -70.98 -17.78 13.24
N SER A 501 -71.02 -16.68 12.49
CA SER A 501 -70.60 -16.61 11.09
C SER A 501 -70.04 -15.23 10.72
N PHE A 502 -69.22 -15.16 9.67
CA PHE A 502 -68.68 -13.89 9.19
C PHE A 502 -69.79 -12.95 8.68
N GLN A 503 -70.80 -13.49 7.97
CA GLN A 503 -71.92 -12.70 7.44
C GLN A 503 -72.81 -12.09 8.54
N ALA A 504 -72.88 -12.71 9.72
CA ALA A 504 -73.63 -12.21 10.88
C ALA A 504 -72.81 -11.27 11.80
N SER A 505 -71.52 -11.07 11.51
CA SER A 505 -70.63 -10.26 12.35
C SER A 505 -70.82 -8.75 12.11
N ALA A 506 -70.64 -7.95 13.15
CA ALA A 506 -70.69 -6.49 13.04
C ALA A 506 -69.59 -5.97 12.11
N SER A 507 -68.42 -6.62 12.11
CA SER A 507 -67.30 -6.30 11.23
C SER A 507 -67.66 -6.47 9.75
N ALA A 508 -68.41 -7.49 9.37
CA ALA A 508 -68.83 -7.70 7.98
C ALA A 508 -69.85 -6.66 7.50
N HIS A 509 -70.79 -6.25 8.36
CA HIS A 509 -71.72 -5.16 8.05
C HIS A 509 -71.00 -3.81 7.84
N VAL A 510 -69.98 -3.52 8.64
CA VAL A 510 -69.14 -2.33 8.46
C VAL A 510 -68.29 -2.42 7.18
N LEU A 511 -67.73 -3.59 6.86
CA LEU A 511 -66.95 -3.81 5.65
C LEU A 511 -67.80 -3.73 4.37
N GLN A 512 -69.05 -4.18 4.41
CA GLN A 512 -70.01 -4.05 3.31
C GLN A 512 -70.49 -2.60 3.12
N SER A 513 -70.87 -1.92 4.20
CA SER A 513 -71.34 -0.53 4.13
C SER A 513 -70.23 0.45 3.71
N SER A 514 -68.97 0.13 3.98
CA SER A 514 -67.81 0.93 3.58
C SER A 514 -67.35 0.68 2.14
N GLY A 515 -67.93 -0.28 1.42
CA GLY A 515 -67.49 -0.69 0.08
C GLY A 515 -66.10 -1.34 0.03
N ILE A 516 -65.47 -1.57 1.19
CA ILE A 516 -64.13 -2.17 1.32
C ILE A 516 -64.18 -3.64 0.90
N LEU A 517 -65.30 -4.34 1.13
CA LEU A 517 -65.45 -5.73 0.76
C LEU A 517 -65.33 -5.93 -0.77
N SER A 518 -66.01 -5.12 -1.58
CA SER A 518 -65.95 -5.22 -3.04
C SER A 518 -64.57 -4.82 -3.61
N VAL A 519 -63.92 -3.81 -3.02
CA VAL A 519 -62.54 -3.46 -3.36
C VAL A 519 -61.57 -4.58 -2.98
N SER A 520 -61.79 -5.23 -1.83
CA SER A 520 -60.98 -6.36 -1.37
C SER A 520 -61.17 -7.60 -2.25
N GLU A 521 -62.38 -7.88 -2.74
CA GLU A 521 -62.65 -8.95 -3.71
C GLU A 521 -61.98 -8.67 -5.06
N GLN A 522 -62.04 -7.43 -5.55
CA GLN A 522 -61.33 -7.04 -6.78
C GLN A 522 -59.81 -7.12 -6.62
N ALA A 523 -59.28 -6.69 -5.47
CA ALA A 523 -57.87 -6.83 -5.13
C ALA A 523 -57.47 -8.31 -5.05
N TRP A 524 -58.30 -9.14 -4.42
CA TRP A 524 -58.09 -10.58 -4.31
C TRP A 524 -58.09 -11.28 -5.66
N ASN A 525 -59.02 -10.92 -6.56
CA ASN A 525 -59.06 -11.45 -7.92
C ASN A 525 -57.80 -11.08 -8.73
N LYS A 526 -57.29 -9.85 -8.57
CA LYS A 526 -56.01 -9.43 -9.18
C LYS A 526 -54.83 -10.18 -8.59
N VAL A 527 -54.76 -10.29 -7.26
CA VAL A 527 -53.70 -11.03 -6.55
C VAL A 527 -53.71 -12.49 -6.98
N SER A 528 -54.87 -13.15 -6.98
CA SER A 528 -55.05 -14.53 -7.46
C SER A 528 -54.55 -14.70 -8.90
N HIS A 529 -54.95 -13.82 -9.82
CA HIS A 529 -54.50 -13.86 -11.21
C HIS A 529 -52.97 -13.73 -11.33
N PHE A 530 -52.36 -12.80 -10.59
CA PHE A 530 -50.90 -12.64 -10.60
C PHE A 530 -50.17 -13.78 -9.88
N SER A 531 -50.75 -14.37 -8.84
CA SER A 531 -50.21 -15.55 -8.14
C SER A 531 -50.20 -16.78 -9.04
N VAL A 532 -51.27 -17.02 -9.81
CA VAL A 532 -51.31 -18.10 -10.81
C VAL A 532 -50.27 -17.88 -11.91
N LYS A 533 -50.15 -16.64 -12.40
CA LYS A 533 -49.14 -16.29 -13.40
C LYS A 533 -47.71 -16.45 -12.87
N GLY A 534 -47.48 -16.04 -11.61
CA GLY A 534 -46.21 -16.23 -10.90
C GLY A 534 -45.86 -17.70 -10.73
N TYR A 535 -46.83 -18.54 -10.34
CA TYR A 535 -46.66 -20.00 -10.24
C TYR A 535 -46.28 -20.62 -11.59
N SER A 536 -47.02 -20.31 -12.66
CA SER A 536 -46.71 -20.84 -14.01
C SER A 536 -45.33 -20.41 -14.53
N TRP A 537 -44.88 -19.20 -14.17
CA TRP A 537 -43.54 -18.73 -14.50
C TRP A 537 -42.47 -19.46 -13.67
N LEU A 538 -42.70 -19.69 -12.37
CA LEU A 538 -41.77 -20.42 -11.51
C LEU A 538 -41.61 -21.87 -11.98
N GLU A 539 -42.72 -22.55 -12.30
CA GLU A 539 -42.72 -23.92 -12.83
C GLU A 539 -41.92 -24.03 -14.13
N ALA A 540 -42.01 -23.05 -15.02
CA ALA A 540 -41.28 -23.04 -16.29
C ALA A 540 -39.78 -22.71 -16.15
N ASN A 541 -39.40 -21.84 -15.20
CA ASN A 541 -38.04 -21.28 -15.15
C ASN A 541 -37.12 -21.97 -14.13
N ILE A 542 -37.66 -22.51 -13.02
CA ILE A 542 -36.85 -23.12 -11.96
C ILE A 542 -36.02 -24.33 -12.44
N PRO A 543 -36.55 -25.26 -13.26
CA PRO A 543 -35.76 -26.39 -13.77
C PRO A 543 -34.52 -25.93 -14.57
N VAL A 544 -34.63 -24.82 -15.30
CA VAL A 544 -33.54 -24.24 -16.09
C VAL A 544 -32.45 -23.67 -15.18
N TYR A 545 -32.83 -22.86 -14.19
CA TYR A 545 -31.87 -22.31 -13.23
C TYR A 545 -31.20 -23.39 -12.37
N TYR A 546 -31.95 -24.43 -11.96
CA TYR A 546 -31.39 -25.57 -11.25
C TYR A 546 -30.28 -26.26 -12.04
N SER A 547 -30.51 -26.51 -13.34
CA SER A 547 -29.50 -27.14 -14.21
C SER A 547 -28.22 -26.28 -14.36
N GLN A 548 -28.36 -24.95 -14.41
CA GLN A 548 -27.23 -24.02 -14.50
C GLN A 548 -26.43 -23.93 -13.20
N VAL A 549 -27.11 -23.90 -12.06
CA VAL A 549 -26.48 -23.88 -10.73
C VAL A 549 -25.74 -25.20 -10.48
N ALA A 550 -26.35 -26.35 -10.81
CA ALA A 550 -25.74 -27.66 -10.65
C ALA A 550 -24.48 -27.84 -11.53
N THR A 551 -24.48 -27.31 -12.75
CA THR A 551 -23.33 -27.36 -13.67
C THR A 551 -22.19 -26.41 -13.26
N MET A 552 -22.49 -25.25 -12.70
CA MET A 552 -21.49 -24.27 -12.23
C MET A 552 -20.84 -24.65 -10.90
N LEU A 553 -21.61 -25.16 -9.93
CA LEU A 553 -21.12 -25.43 -8.58
C LEU A 553 -20.59 -26.86 -8.38
N GLY A 554 -21.07 -27.82 -9.16
CA GLY A 554 -20.65 -29.23 -9.09
C GLY A 554 -19.13 -29.42 -9.09
N PRO A 555 -18.38 -28.94 -10.11
CA PRO A 555 -16.94 -29.18 -10.19
C PRO A 555 -16.13 -28.46 -9.09
N ASN A 556 -16.60 -27.30 -8.63
CA ASN A 556 -15.93 -26.55 -7.57
C ASN A 556 -16.06 -27.23 -6.20
N LEU A 557 -17.22 -27.82 -5.93
CA LEU A 557 -17.45 -28.59 -4.70
C LEU A 557 -16.67 -29.92 -4.70
N GLU A 558 -16.57 -30.58 -5.84
CA GLU A 558 -15.76 -31.79 -6.01
C GLU A 558 -14.27 -31.52 -5.78
N LEU A 559 -13.77 -30.39 -6.30
CA LEU A 559 -12.40 -29.91 -6.03
C LEU A 559 -12.19 -29.57 -4.55
N ALA A 560 -13.17 -28.92 -3.90
CA ALA A 560 -13.07 -28.61 -2.48
C ALA A 560 -13.05 -29.89 -1.60
N TRP A 561 -13.87 -30.88 -1.94
CA TRP A 561 -13.93 -32.16 -1.23
C TRP A 561 -12.62 -32.94 -1.32
N THR A 562 -12.06 -33.06 -2.53
CA THR A 562 -10.77 -33.72 -2.76
C THR A 562 -9.62 -33.04 -2.03
N LYS A 563 -9.54 -31.71 -2.07
CA LYS A 563 -8.51 -30.93 -1.34
C LYS A 563 -8.62 -31.06 0.17
N THR A 564 -9.84 -31.15 0.69
CA THR A 564 -10.08 -31.33 2.14
C THR A 564 -9.61 -32.72 2.59
N ASN A 565 -9.89 -33.78 1.81
CA ASN A 565 -9.41 -35.13 2.09
C ASN A 565 -7.87 -35.24 2.05
N GLU A 566 -7.22 -34.66 1.03
CA GLU A 566 -5.74 -34.62 0.94
C GLU A 566 -5.12 -33.94 2.17
N THR A 567 -5.72 -32.84 2.61
CA THR A 567 -5.24 -32.06 3.77
C THR A 567 -5.43 -32.83 5.08
N ALA A 568 -6.56 -33.53 5.25
CA ALA A 568 -6.83 -34.35 6.43
C ALA A 568 -5.82 -35.51 6.56
N ILE A 569 -5.51 -36.19 5.46
CA ILE A 569 -4.50 -37.27 5.42
C ILE A 569 -3.10 -36.72 5.77
N TYR A 570 -2.73 -35.56 5.22
CA TYR A 570 -1.44 -34.90 5.53
C TYR A 570 -1.30 -34.54 7.01
N ILE A 571 -2.34 -33.96 7.62
CA ILE A 571 -2.34 -33.55 9.03
C ILE A 571 -2.22 -34.79 9.94
N SER A 572 -2.99 -35.85 9.65
CA SER A 572 -2.94 -37.11 10.40
C SER A 572 -1.54 -37.74 10.37
N GLY A 573 -0.93 -37.82 9.18
CA GLY A 573 0.43 -38.34 9.02
C GLY A 573 1.47 -37.55 9.81
N LYS A 574 1.39 -36.21 9.77
CA LYS A 574 2.34 -35.34 10.49
C LYS A 574 2.18 -35.41 12.00
N CYS A 575 0.94 -35.52 12.48
CA CYS A 575 0.64 -35.65 13.92
C CYS A 575 1.20 -36.96 14.48
N SER A 576 1.02 -38.08 13.77
CA SER A 576 1.57 -39.39 14.16
C SER A 576 3.11 -39.39 14.24
N ALA A 577 3.79 -38.76 13.28
CA ALA A 577 5.24 -38.65 13.26
C ALA A 577 5.78 -37.81 14.45
N HIS A 578 5.11 -36.70 14.78
CA HIS A 578 5.48 -35.86 15.92
C HIS A 578 5.23 -36.55 17.26
N LEU A 579 4.14 -37.32 17.41
CA LEU A 579 3.87 -38.11 18.62
C LEU A 579 4.91 -39.22 18.82
N ALA A 580 5.30 -39.92 17.74
CA ALA A 580 6.35 -40.93 17.78
C ALA A 580 7.71 -40.32 18.17
N TRP A 581 8.06 -39.17 17.59
CA TRP A 581 9.28 -38.42 17.95
C TRP A 581 9.29 -38.01 19.42
N LEU A 582 8.17 -37.46 19.92
CA LEU A 582 8.05 -37.02 21.31
C LEU A 582 8.21 -38.19 22.29
N SER A 583 7.62 -39.35 21.97
CA SER A 583 7.70 -40.55 22.80
C SER A 583 9.14 -41.07 22.95
N ASN A 584 9.90 -41.11 21.85
CA ASN A 584 11.29 -41.57 21.85
C ASN A 584 12.22 -40.62 22.61
N HIS A 585 11.98 -39.31 22.51
CA HIS A 585 12.79 -38.33 23.22
C HIS A 585 12.50 -38.28 24.72
N LEU A 586 11.23 -38.44 25.13
CA LEU A 586 10.86 -38.56 26.54
C LEU A 586 11.51 -39.76 27.22
N LEU A 587 11.56 -40.91 26.54
CA LEU A 587 12.21 -42.12 27.07
C LEU A 587 13.71 -41.92 27.29
N ARG A 588 14.41 -41.33 26.32
CA ARG A 588 15.85 -41.05 26.39
C ARG A 588 16.20 -39.99 27.44
N LEU A 589 15.31 -39.02 27.64
CA LEU A 589 15.47 -37.98 28.68
C LEU A 589 15.25 -38.57 30.09
N SER A 590 14.38 -39.58 30.22
CA SER A 590 14.17 -40.29 31.48
C SER A 590 15.38 -41.14 31.92
N GLU A 591 16.04 -41.84 30.98
CA GLU A 591 17.27 -42.59 31.25
C GLU A 591 18.44 -41.67 31.61
N TRP A 592 18.56 -40.52 30.93
CA TRP A 592 19.61 -39.54 31.21
C TRP A 592 19.44 -38.89 32.59
N LEU A 593 18.22 -38.53 32.99
CA LEU A 593 17.94 -37.94 34.30
C LEU A 593 18.24 -38.89 35.47
N GLN A 594 18.11 -40.21 35.29
CA GLN A 594 18.42 -41.20 36.33
C GLN A 594 19.93 -41.38 36.59
N THR A 595 20.80 -40.91 35.70
CA THR A 595 22.26 -41.18 35.81
C THR A 595 23.08 -40.00 36.36
N GLN A 596 22.51 -38.80 36.48
CA GLN A 596 23.29 -37.57 36.69
C GLN A 596 22.82 -36.66 37.84
N LEU A 597 21.80 -37.02 38.63
CA LEU A 597 21.23 -36.11 39.63
C LEU A 597 21.16 -36.65 41.08
N PRO A 598 21.38 -35.79 42.10
CA PRO A 598 21.24 -36.15 43.52
C PRO A 598 19.77 -36.32 43.96
N ASP A 599 19.55 -37.07 45.04
CA ASP A 599 18.22 -37.48 45.57
C ASP A 599 17.21 -36.34 45.80
N SER A 600 17.67 -35.12 46.09
CA SER A 600 16.79 -33.95 46.27
C SER A 600 16.15 -33.45 44.96
N VAL A 601 16.78 -33.69 43.81
CA VAL A 601 16.20 -33.36 42.49
C VAL A 601 15.31 -34.48 41.98
N LEU A 602 15.53 -35.72 42.41
CA LEU A 602 14.64 -36.84 42.13
C LEU A 602 13.22 -36.59 42.66
N TYR A 603 13.07 -35.98 43.84
CA TYR A 603 11.75 -35.57 44.37
C TYR A 603 11.06 -34.50 43.51
N ALA A 604 11.81 -33.53 42.97
CA ALA A 604 11.25 -32.51 42.08
C ALA A 604 10.85 -33.11 40.71
N VAL A 605 11.62 -34.08 40.22
CA VAL A 605 11.32 -34.84 39.00
C VAL A 605 10.11 -35.76 39.20
N GLU A 606 9.95 -36.38 40.37
CA GLU A 606 8.74 -37.14 40.72
C GLU A 606 7.50 -36.25 40.79
N TYR A 607 7.59 -35.07 41.41
CA TYR A 607 6.49 -34.10 41.38
C TYR A 607 6.15 -33.63 39.96
N LEU A 608 7.16 -33.39 39.12
CA LEU A 608 6.95 -33.02 37.72
C LEU A 608 6.35 -34.17 36.91
N ARG A 609 6.77 -35.42 37.18
CA ARG A 609 6.23 -36.64 36.57
C ARG A 609 4.78 -36.84 36.97
N GLU A 610 4.44 -36.69 38.25
CA GLU A 610 3.07 -36.76 38.75
C GLU A 610 2.19 -35.65 38.17
N LEU A 611 2.72 -34.42 38.05
CA LEU A 611 2.01 -33.31 37.40
C LEU A 611 1.77 -33.58 35.91
N LEU A 612 2.77 -34.12 35.19
CA LEU A 612 2.64 -34.48 33.77
C LEU A 612 1.66 -35.64 33.58
N LEU A 613 1.71 -36.66 34.44
CA LEU A 613 0.75 -37.77 34.44
C LEU A 613 -0.66 -37.27 34.77
N PHE A 614 -0.80 -36.34 35.71
CA PHE A 614 -2.06 -35.69 36.04
C PHE A 614 -2.61 -34.89 34.85
N LEU A 615 -1.79 -34.08 34.19
CA LEU A 615 -2.18 -33.31 33.00
C LEU A 615 -2.52 -34.21 31.82
N MET A 616 -1.74 -35.26 31.58
CA MET A 616 -2.03 -36.25 30.54
C MET A 616 -3.33 -37.01 30.82
N ARG A 617 -3.55 -37.45 32.07
CA ARG A 617 -4.71 -38.27 32.45
C ARG A 617 -6.00 -37.48 32.62
N ASN A 618 -5.92 -36.24 33.11
CA ASN A 618 -7.11 -35.45 33.48
C ASN A 618 -7.40 -34.28 32.54
N CYS A 619 -6.45 -33.87 31.69
CA CYS A 619 -6.70 -32.83 30.68
C CYS A 619 -6.57 -33.39 29.26
N PHE A 620 -5.46 -34.04 28.93
CA PHE A 620 -5.18 -34.41 27.54
C PHE A 620 -6.00 -35.62 27.07
N LEU A 621 -6.01 -36.71 27.83
CA LEU A 621 -6.78 -37.91 27.53
C LEU A 621 -8.29 -37.61 27.42
N PRO A 622 -8.94 -36.90 28.37
CA PRO A 622 -10.36 -36.59 28.24
C PRO A 622 -10.68 -35.68 27.06
N VAL A 623 -9.78 -34.76 26.69
CA VAL A 623 -9.96 -33.91 25.49
C VAL A 623 -9.83 -34.74 24.21
N VAL A 624 -8.84 -35.63 24.14
CA VAL A 624 -8.66 -36.54 23.01
C VAL A 624 -9.84 -37.50 22.90
N ASP A 625 -10.31 -38.05 24.01
CA ASP A 625 -11.45 -38.97 24.07
C ASP A 625 -12.75 -38.25 23.71
N TYR A 626 -12.95 -37.01 24.19
CA TYR A 626 -14.07 -36.17 23.79
C TYR A 626 -14.06 -35.85 22.29
N ILE A 627 -12.89 -35.52 21.73
CA ILE A 627 -12.74 -35.28 20.29
C ILE A 627 -12.98 -36.58 19.51
N ALA A 628 -12.45 -37.71 19.95
CA ALA A 628 -12.62 -39.01 19.30
C ALA A 628 -14.09 -39.45 19.32
N VAL A 629 -14.77 -39.34 20.47
CA VAL A 629 -16.20 -39.63 20.63
C VAL A 629 -17.05 -38.66 19.81
N SER A 630 -16.67 -37.38 19.73
CA SER A 630 -17.39 -36.39 18.90
C SER A 630 -17.21 -36.66 17.41
N LEU A 631 -16.01 -37.05 16.98
CA LEU A 631 -15.71 -37.41 15.59
C LEU A 631 -16.37 -38.73 15.20
N ASP A 632 -16.35 -39.74 16.07
CA ASP A 632 -17.03 -41.01 15.87
C ASP A 632 -18.56 -40.83 15.89
N GLY A 633 -19.08 -39.97 16.77
CA GLY A 633 -20.50 -39.59 16.79
C GLY A 633 -20.92 -38.84 15.53
N ALA A 634 -20.13 -37.86 15.07
CA ALA A 634 -20.36 -37.14 13.83
C ALA A 634 -20.25 -38.07 12.61
N TRP A 635 -19.29 -38.99 12.60
CA TRP A 635 -19.08 -39.98 11.55
C TRP A 635 -20.20 -41.02 11.50
N LYS A 636 -20.67 -41.52 12.64
CA LYS A 636 -21.82 -42.42 12.73
C LYS A 636 -23.12 -41.72 12.35
N MET A 637 -23.31 -40.47 12.75
CA MET A 637 -24.46 -39.66 12.32
C MET A 637 -24.42 -39.42 10.81
N TRP A 638 -23.24 -39.19 10.25
CA TRP A 638 -23.01 -39.07 8.80
C TRP A 638 -23.26 -40.37 8.04
N LEU A 639 -22.72 -41.50 8.51
CA LEU A 639 -22.94 -42.82 7.93
C LEU A 639 -24.40 -43.27 8.03
N ALA A 640 -25.09 -42.95 9.14
CA ALA A 640 -26.52 -43.17 9.31
C ALA A 640 -27.34 -42.30 8.35
N PHE A 641 -26.90 -41.06 8.11
CA PHE A 641 -27.49 -40.19 7.09
C PHE A 641 -27.29 -40.75 5.67
N CYS A 642 -26.19 -41.46 5.42
CA CYS A 642 -25.75 -41.89 4.10
C CYS A 642 -25.89 -43.40 3.81
N ASN A 643 -26.71 -44.13 4.56
CA ASN A 643 -26.88 -45.59 4.41
C ASN A 643 -25.53 -46.37 4.36
N GLY A 644 -24.54 -45.93 5.13
CA GLY A 644 -23.28 -46.65 5.32
C GLY A 644 -22.13 -46.34 4.35
N GLU A 645 -22.31 -45.47 3.34
CA GLU A 645 -21.21 -45.03 2.48
C GLU A 645 -21.05 -43.50 2.51
N GLY A 646 -19.96 -43.01 3.10
CA GLY A 646 -19.58 -41.59 3.10
C GLY A 646 -19.07 -41.12 1.74
N SER A 647 -19.91 -41.18 0.72
CA SER A 647 -19.59 -40.86 -0.67
C SER A 647 -20.20 -39.53 -1.12
N TRP A 648 -19.56 -38.87 -2.09
CA TRP A 648 -20.07 -37.64 -2.73
C TRP A 648 -21.45 -37.87 -3.37
N THR A 649 -21.73 -39.09 -3.81
CA THR A 649 -23.04 -39.51 -4.33
C THR A 649 -24.13 -39.46 -3.26
N CYS A 650 -23.84 -39.81 -2.01
CA CYS A 650 -24.78 -39.62 -0.90
C CYS A 650 -25.07 -38.13 -0.68
N LEU A 651 -24.03 -37.30 -0.52
CA LEU A 651 -24.23 -35.87 -0.28
C LEU A 651 -25.06 -35.24 -1.39
N LYS A 652 -24.74 -35.56 -2.65
CA LYS A 652 -25.50 -35.15 -3.81
C LYS A 652 -26.95 -35.62 -3.72
N MET A 653 -27.21 -36.88 -3.39
CA MET A 653 -28.56 -37.42 -3.27
C MET A 653 -29.38 -36.72 -2.17
N HIS A 654 -28.79 -36.46 -1.00
CA HIS A 654 -29.48 -35.73 0.07
C HIS A 654 -29.70 -34.26 -0.26
N LEU A 655 -28.73 -33.59 -0.89
CA LEU A 655 -28.91 -32.21 -1.36
C LEU A 655 -30.02 -32.15 -2.39
N THR A 656 -30.04 -33.11 -3.33
CA THR A 656 -31.07 -33.21 -4.37
C THR A 656 -32.43 -33.48 -3.75
N ASN A 657 -32.52 -34.42 -2.80
CA ASN A 657 -33.76 -34.74 -2.09
C ASN A 657 -34.26 -33.59 -1.21
N LEU A 658 -33.36 -32.82 -0.59
CA LEU A 658 -33.72 -31.68 0.26
C LEU A 658 -34.20 -30.50 -0.59
N ILE A 659 -33.57 -30.27 -1.75
CA ILE A 659 -34.02 -29.30 -2.74
C ILE A 659 -35.37 -29.74 -3.34
N GLN A 660 -35.51 -31.01 -3.72
CA GLN A 660 -36.74 -31.58 -4.27
C GLN A 660 -37.87 -31.53 -3.22
N SER A 661 -37.58 -31.88 -1.97
CA SER A 661 -38.53 -31.85 -0.84
C SER A 661 -38.96 -30.43 -0.50
N SER A 662 -38.01 -29.49 -0.48
CA SER A 662 -38.30 -28.06 -0.30
C SER A 662 -39.16 -27.53 -1.45
N TRP A 663 -38.91 -28.00 -2.67
CA TRP A 663 -39.70 -27.66 -3.85
C TRP A 663 -41.12 -28.23 -3.77
N THR A 664 -41.28 -29.52 -3.45
CA THR A 664 -42.61 -30.13 -3.22
C THR A 664 -43.35 -29.46 -2.07
N TYR A 665 -42.66 -29.09 -0.98
CA TYR A 665 -43.28 -28.34 0.12
C TYR A 665 -43.77 -26.95 -0.34
N LEU A 666 -42.97 -26.24 -1.14
CA LEU A 666 -43.36 -24.97 -1.75
C LEU A 666 -44.55 -25.14 -2.70
N GLN A 667 -44.53 -26.20 -3.50
CA GLN A 667 -45.62 -26.57 -4.42
C GLN A 667 -46.90 -26.88 -3.65
N ASP A 668 -46.84 -27.76 -2.66
CA ASP A 668 -47.97 -28.16 -1.80
C ASP A 668 -48.52 -26.98 -1.00
N THR A 669 -47.65 -26.11 -0.48
CA THR A 669 -48.07 -24.88 0.22
C THR A 669 -48.78 -23.94 -0.75
N THR A 670 -48.29 -23.81 -1.99
CA THR A 670 -48.90 -22.95 -3.00
C THR A 670 -50.24 -23.51 -3.47
N VAL A 671 -50.36 -24.83 -3.62
CA VAL A 671 -51.62 -25.52 -3.94
C VAL A 671 -52.60 -25.42 -2.77
N ALA A 672 -52.15 -25.58 -1.52
CA ALA A 672 -53.00 -25.42 -0.35
C ALA A 672 -53.52 -23.98 -0.22
N ILE A 673 -52.71 -22.97 -0.54
CA ILE A 673 -53.14 -21.56 -0.60
C ILE A 673 -54.18 -21.36 -1.71
N LYS A 674 -53.96 -21.96 -2.89
CA LYS A 674 -54.91 -21.94 -4.02
C LYS A 674 -56.24 -22.59 -3.63
N ASP A 675 -56.22 -23.78 -3.05
CA ASP A 675 -57.42 -24.54 -2.69
C ASP A 675 -58.16 -23.89 -1.52
N TRP A 676 -57.44 -23.35 -0.53
CA TRP A 676 -58.01 -22.50 0.51
C TRP A 676 -58.71 -21.28 -0.09
N ALA A 677 -58.06 -20.59 -1.04
CA ALA A 677 -58.64 -19.44 -1.72
C ALA A 677 -59.90 -19.81 -2.53
N VAL A 678 -59.89 -20.92 -3.27
CA VAL A 678 -61.04 -21.42 -4.06
C VAL A 678 -62.18 -21.90 -3.15
N SER A 679 -61.87 -22.56 -2.03
CA SER A 679 -62.87 -23.00 -1.05
C SER A 679 -63.57 -21.83 -0.34
N THR A 680 -62.85 -20.71 -0.18
CA THR A 680 -63.40 -19.49 0.42
C THR A 680 -64.30 -18.75 -0.57
N ILE A 681 -63.95 -18.76 -1.86
CA ILE A 681 -64.77 -18.19 -2.94
C ILE A 681 -66.06 -19.00 -3.15
N SER A 682 -65.98 -20.34 -3.15
CA SER A 682 -67.16 -21.21 -3.34
C SER A 682 -68.14 -21.17 -2.17
N ARG A 683 -67.68 -20.96 -0.93
CA ARG A 683 -68.54 -20.69 0.25
C ARG A 683 -69.25 -19.33 0.21
N HIS A 684 -68.92 -18.47 -0.75
CA HIS A 684 -69.58 -17.17 -0.95
C HIS A 684 -70.52 -17.15 -2.16
N GLN A 685 -70.70 -18.27 -2.86
CA GLN A 685 -71.66 -18.43 -3.97
C GLN A 685 -72.84 -19.37 -3.65
N GLN A 686 -72.92 -19.90 -2.43
CA GLN A 686 -74.12 -20.47 -1.81
C GLN A 686 -74.44 -19.66 -0.55
#